data_AF-A0A7K9M3D0-F1
#
_entry.id   AF-A0A7K9M3D0-F1
#
_cell.length_a   1.000
_cell.length_b   1.000
_cell.length_c   1.000
_cell.angle_alpha   90.00
_cell.angle_beta   90.00
_cell.angle_gamma   90.00
#
_symmetry.space_group_name_H-M   'P 1'
#
loop_
_entity.id
_entity.type
_entity.pdbx_description
1 polymer ?
#
loop_
_entity_poly.entity_id
_entity_poly.type
_entity_poly.pdbx_seq_one_letter_code
_entity_poly.pdbx_strand_id
1 'polypeptide(L)'
;MGEVNKDAVEKYLENNPQFAKEYFDRRMRAEVLGNIFKVSPGDVKEGVSFKDMSRLEECNILFELLTEIQDEGGTMEKIVHKALQRLAQLLAADRCSMFICRSRNGIPEVATRLLNVTPTSSLEENLVNPDNETVFPLDIGIAGWVAHTKKFFNVPDVKKNNHFSDFLDKQTGYTTINMLATPIMQGKEVLAVVMALNKLNATEFSKEDEEVFKKYLNFISLVLRNHHMTYLYNIESRRSQMLLWSANKVFEELTDIERQFHKALYTIRMYLNCERYSVGLLDMTKGKEFFDEWPIQLGEAEPYKGPKTPDGREINFYKIIDYILHGKEEIKVIPSPPADHWCLVSGLPTYVAENGFICNMMNASADEYFTFQKGPVDETGWVIKNVLSLPIVNKKEEIVGVATFYNRKDGKPFDEYDEQIIETLTQFLGWSVLNTDTYDKMNKLENRKDIAQEMLMYQTKATPSEVESILKYKEKLNVNSLEECDQKDLIRILKEELPDPKDLELYEFRFSDFPVTEHGLITCGIRLFFEINVVEKFKVPAEVLTRWMYTVRKGYRDITYHNWRHGFNVGQTMFTLLMTGKIKKYYTDLEAFAMVAAAFCHDIDHRGTNNLYQMKSAAPLAKLHGSSILERHHLEYSKTLLQDESLNIFQNLNKRQFETVLHLFEVAIIATDLALYFKKRTMFQKIVDAIEKMETEEEAIKYVSIDPTKKEVIMAMMMTGCDLSAITKPWEVQSKVALMVANEFWEQGDLERTVLQQQPIPMMDRNKGDELPKLQVGFIDFVCTFVYKEFSRFHKEITPMFDGLQNNRVEWKTRADEYEEKMKVIEEQKKKEEEAAAKK
;
A
#
# COMPACT_ATOMS: atom_id res chain seq x y z
N MET A 1 39.67 27.44 87.92
CA MET A 1 38.58 26.46 87.72
C MET A 1 39.15 25.11 88.12
N GLY A 2 38.61 24.49 89.17
CA GLY A 2 39.19 23.27 89.74
C GLY A 2 39.10 22.08 88.79
N GLU A 3 40.16 21.28 88.74
CA GLU A 3 40.21 20.02 87.99
C GLU A 3 39.10 19.10 88.49
N VAL A 4 38.16 18.77 87.60
CA VAL A 4 37.06 17.87 87.91
C VAL A 4 37.63 16.45 87.94
N ASN A 5 37.71 15.87 89.14
CA ASN A 5 38.15 14.48 89.34
C ASN A 5 37.18 13.49 88.66
N LYS A 6 37.70 12.39 88.10
CA LYS A 6 36.92 11.34 87.41
C LYS A 6 35.76 10.82 88.26
N ASP A 7 35.98 10.62 89.56
CA ASP A 7 34.93 10.21 90.50
C ASP A 7 33.78 11.21 90.60
N ALA A 8 34.07 12.51 90.44
CA ALA A 8 33.05 13.56 90.48
C ALA A 8 32.20 13.58 89.19
N VAL A 9 32.80 13.23 88.04
CA VAL A 9 32.10 13.08 86.77
C VAL A 9 31.21 11.85 86.77
N GLU A 10 31.72 10.69 87.24
CA GLU A 10 30.93 9.45 87.34
C GLU A 10 29.73 9.66 88.27
N LYS A 11 29.95 10.25 89.46
CA LYS A 11 28.88 10.57 90.40
C LYS A 11 27.88 11.60 89.84
N TYR A 12 28.32 12.53 89.00
CA TYR A 12 27.43 13.47 88.32
C TYR A 12 26.57 12.80 87.23
N LEU A 13 27.16 11.89 86.45
CA LEU A 13 26.48 11.14 85.39
C LEU A 13 25.48 10.12 85.97
N GLU A 14 25.81 9.45 87.06
CA GLU A 14 24.88 8.56 87.79
C GLU A 14 23.66 9.31 88.33
N ASN A 15 23.87 10.52 88.84
CA ASN A 15 22.79 11.36 89.39
C ASN A 15 22.01 12.13 88.30
N ASN A 16 22.50 12.20 87.07
CA ASN A 16 21.88 12.92 85.95
C ASN A 16 21.81 12.05 84.67
N PRO A 17 21.06 10.94 84.68
CA PRO A 17 20.97 10.02 83.54
C PRO A 17 20.39 10.67 82.28
N GLN A 18 19.60 11.75 82.45
CA GLN A 18 19.02 12.52 81.35
C GLN A 18 20.07 13.33 80.58
N PHE A 19 21.05 13.90 81.28
CA PHE A 19 22.17 14.61 80.66
C PHE A 19 23.10 13.65 79.92
N ALA A 20 23.37 12.48 80.50
CA ALA A 20 24.14 11.43 79.84
C ALA A 20 23.46 10.96 78.54
N LYS A 21 22.13 10.80 78.57
CA LYS A 21 21.32 10.44 77.40
C LYS A 21 21.31 11.54 76.33
N GLU A 22 21.10 12.80 76.71
CA GLU A 22 21.15 13.92 75.77
C GLU A 22 22.54 14.12 75.15
N TYR A 23 23.60 13.93 75.94
CA TYR A 23 24.97 14.00 75.45
C TYR A 23 25.28 12.86 74.47
N PHE A 24 24.85 11.64 74.79
CA PHE A 24 24.96 10.49 73.89
C PHE A 24 24.19 10.76 72.58
N ASP A 25 22.94 11.21 72.66
CA ASP A 25 22.08 11.45 71.50
C ASP A 25 22.56 12.62 70.62
N ARG A 26 23.16 13.67 71.20
CA ARG A 26 23.64 14.85 70.44
C ARG A 26 25.06 14.73 69.89
N ARG A 27 25.98 14.08 70.62
CA ARG A 27 27.42 14.04 70.27
C ARG A 27 27.88 12.66 69.84
N MET A 28 27.71 11.65 70.70
CA MET A 28 28.22 10.29 70.43
C MET A 28 27.44 9.60 69.31
N ARG A 29 26.11 9.76 69.23
CA ARG A 29 25.29 9.13 68.18
C ARG A 29 25.62 9.66 66.79
N ALA A 30 25.86 10.97 66.64
CA ALA A 30 26.24 11.56 65.35
C ALA A 30 27.65 11.13 64.90
N GLU A 31 28.59 11.01 65.84
CA GLU A 31 29.97 10.58 65.57
C GLU A 31 30.05 9.06 65.32
N VAL A 32 29.28 8.26 66.05
CA VAL A 32 29.13 6.80 65.83
C VAL A 32 28.43 6.52 64.50
N LEU A 33 27.36 7.23 64.15
CA LEU A 33 26.73 7.12 62.83
C LEU A 33 27.70 7.56 61.73
N GLY A 34 28.41 8.68 61.92
CA GLY A 34 29.45 9.14 60.98
C GLY A 34 30.60 8.15 60.79
N ASN A 35 30.96 7.38 61.82
CA ASN A 35 31.94 6.30 61.72
C ASN A 35 31.36 5.04 61.07
N ILE A 36 30.10 4.67 61.34
CA ILE A 36 29.39 3.56 60.66
C ILE A 36 29.34 3.80 59.15
N PHE A 37 29.08 5.04 58.70
CA PHE A 37 29.10 5.41 57.28
C PHE A 37 30.52 5.59 56.69
N LYS A 38 31.58 5.53 57.52
CA LYS A 38 32.98 5.56 57.11
C LYS A 38 33.66 4.18 57.13
N VAL A 39 33.02 3.13 57.65
CA VAL A 39 33.58 1.77 57.62
C VAL A 39 33.65 1.32 56.16
N SER A 40 34.87 1.06 55.70
CA SER A 40 35.11 0.48 54.38
C SER A 40 34.38 -0.86 54.26
N PRO A 41 33.70 -1.16 53.13
CA PRO A 41 33.15 -2.49 52.89
C PRO A 41 34.29 -3.51 52.90
N GLY A 42 34.41 -4.30 53.98
CA GLY A 42 35.53 -5.23 54.16
C GLY A 42 35.89 -5.58 55.61
N ASP A 43 35.57 -4.75 56.60
CA ASP A 43 35.96 -4.99 58.01
C ASP A 43 35.01 -5.96 58.76
N VAL A 44 34.60 -7.06 58.12
CA VAL A 44 33.97 -8.20 58.83
C VAL A 44 35.09 -9.19 59.18
N LYS A 45 35.33 -9.42 60.47
CA LYS A 45 36.33 -10.41 60.93
C LYS A 45 36.08 -11.76 60.25
N GLU A 46 37.14 -12.36 59.71
CA GLU A 46 37.10 -13.71 59.15
C GLU A 46 36.61 -14.71 60.22
N GLY A 47 35.66 -15.58 59.84
CA GLY A 47 35.21 -16.71 60.67
C GLY A 47 33.99 -16.49 61.58
N VAL A 48 33.32 -15.33 61.54
CA VAL A 48 32.11 -15.08 62.34
C VAL A 48 30.88 -15.75 61.70
N SER A 49 30.39 -16.83 62.31
CA SER A 49 29.09 -17.45 62.01
C SER A 49 27.94 -16.52 62.39
N PHE A 50 26.74 -16.65 61.79
CA PHE A 50 25.57 -15.85 62.19
C PHE A 50 25.29 -15.93 63.71
N LYS A 51 25.61 -17.06 64.35
CA LYS A 51 25.45 -17.24 65.81
C LYS A 51 26.38 -16.37 66.65
N ASP A 52 27.53 -16.01 66.10
CA ASP A 52 28.61 -15.28 66.79
C ASP A 52 28.64 -13.79 66.37
N MET A 53 27.70 -13.36 65.53
CA MET A 53 27.67 -12.03 64.92
C MET A 53 26.92 -11.01 65.78
N SER A 54 27.51 -9.82 65.93
CA SER A 54 26.83 -8.68 66.56
C SER A 54 25.81 -8.03 65.62
N ARG A 55 24.77 -7.38 66.19
CA ARG A 55 23.77 -6.63 65.40
C ARG A 55 24.39 -5.53 64.52
N LEU A 56 25.56 -5.00 64.90
CA LEU A 56 26.26 -3.97 64.13
C LEU A 56 26.94 -4.57 62.89
N GLU A 57 27.58 -5.74 63.03
CA GLU A 57 28.19 -6.47 61.93
C GLU A 57 27.15 -6.95 60.91
N GLU A 58 25.98 -7.41 61.38
CA GLU A 58 24.85 -7.77 60.51
C GLU A 58 24.38 -6.56 59.68
N CYS A 59 24.21 -5.40 60.31
CA CYS A 59 23.85 -4.16 59.62
C CYS A 59 24.90 -3.73 58.58
N ASN A 60 26.19 -3.90 58.87
CA ASN A 60 27.26 -3.57 57.93
C ASN A 60 27.23 -4.45 56.68
N ILE A 61 26.99 -5.76 56.83
CA ILE A 61 26.84 -6.67 55.68
C ILE A 61 25.65 -6.28 54.82
N LEU A 62 24.50 -5.96 55.44
CA LEU A 62 23.31 -5.53 54.70
C LEU A 62 23.57 -4.21 53.95
N PHE A 63 24.29 -3.27 54.58
CA PHE A 63 24.65 -2.00 53.95
C PHE A 63 25.64 -2.19 52.80
N GLU A 64 26.63 -3.07 52.93
CA GLU A 64 27.56 -3.45 51.85
C GLU A 64 26.77 -4.01 50.65
N LEU A 65 25.88 -4.97 50.88
CA LEU A 65 25.06 -5.56 49.81
C LEU A 65 24.15 -4.52 49.13
N LEU A 66 23.55 -3.61 49.90
CA LEU A 66 22.73 -2.53 49.34
C LEU A 66 23.55 -1.54 48.51
N THR A 67 24.78 -1.24 48.92
CA THR A 67 25.68 -0.33 48.20
C THR A 67 26.10 -0.94 46.87
N GLU A 68 26.42 -2.25 46.84
CA GLU A 68 26.71 -2.97 45.59
C GLU A 68 25.49 -3.04 44.65
N ILE A 69 24.27 -3.11 45.18
CA ILE A 69 23.05 -3.05 44.36
C ILE A 69 22.85 -1.66 43.72
N GLN A 70 23.31 -0.60 44.38
CA GLN A 70 23.23 0.78 43.88
C GLN A 70 24.35 1.15 42.90
N ASP A 71 25.38 0.32 42.76
CA ASP A 71 26.47 0.53 41.82
C ASP A 71 25.95 0.42 40.37
N GLU A 72 25.76 1.56 39.70
CA GLU A 72 25.29 1.64 38.31
C GLU A 72 26.24 0.92 37.31
N GLY A 73 27.50 0.67 37.70
CA GLY A 73 28.48 -0.05 36.90
C GLY A 73 28.56 -1.56 37.18
N GLY A 74 27.80 -2.09 38.15
CA GLY A 74 27.87 -3.48 38.57
C GLY A 74 27.14 -4.46 37.63
N THR A 75 27.80 -5.55 37.23
CA THR A 75 27.11 -6.67 36.55
C THR A 75 26.27 -7.47 37.55
N MET A 76 25.18 -8.07 37.07
CA MET A 76 24.31 -8.92 37.90
C MET A 76 25.10 -10.06 38.56
N GLU A 77 26.04 -10.67 37.83
CA GLU A 77 26.89 -11.73 38.37
C GLU A 77 27.81 -11.25 39.49
N LYS A 78 28.35 -10.02 39.42
CA LYS A 78 29.20 -9.45 40.48
C LYS A 78 28.43 -9.28 41.78
N ILE A 79 27.23 -8.69 41.70
CA ILE A 79 26.39 -8.42 42.87
C ILE A 79 25.92 -9.73 43.51
N VAL A 80 25.49 -10.71 42.68
CA VAL A 80 25.06 -12.02 43.18
C VAL A 80 26.23 -12.81 43.75
N HIS A 81 27.41 -12.78 43.12
CA HIS A 81 28.62 -13.42 43.66
C HIS A 81 28.93 -12.91 45.06
N LYS A 82 28.96 -11.59 45.25
CA LYS A 82 29.20 -10.96 46.57
C LYS A 82 28.15 -11.38 47.61
N ALA A 83 26.88 -11.45 47.22
CA ALA A 83 25.81 -11.94 48.09
C ALA A 83 25.99 -13.43 48.47
N LEU A 84 26.43 -14.28 47.53
CA LEU A 84 26.71 -15.69 47.77
C LEU A 84 27.94 -15.89 48.69
N GLN A 85 28.97 -15.04 48.59
CA GLN A 85 30.12 -15.09 49.51
C GLN A 85 29.68 -14.82 50.96
N ARG A 86 28.86 -13.79 51.16
CA ARG A 86 28.29 -13.46 52.48
C ARG A 86 27.37 -14.57 52.97
N LEU A 87 26.57 -15.17 52.08
CA LEU A 87 25.71 -16.30 52.40
C LEU A 87 26.51 -17.53 52.84
N ALA A 88 27.60 -17.86 52.14
CA ALA A 88 28.50 -18.96 52.52
C ALA A 88 29.12 -18.74 53.90
N GLN A 89 29.56 -17.51 54.18
CA GLN A 89 30.11 -17.11 55.49
C GLN A 89 29.08 -17.21 56.61
N LEU A 90 27.89 -16.63 56.42
CA LEU A 90 26.82 -16.59 57.43
C LEU A 90 26.29 -17.99 57.79
N LEU A 91 26.19 -18.85 56.78
CA LEU A 91 25.73 -20.24 56.95
C LEU A 91 26.84 -21.20 57.34
N ALA A 92 28.11 -20.78 57.42
CA ALA A 92 29.25 -21.70 57.54
C ALA A 92 29.16 -22.88 56.56
N ALA A 93 28.77 -22.60 55.31
CA ALA A 93 28.72 -23.54 54.21
C ALA A 93 30.07 -23.55 53.48
N ASP A 94 30.50 -24.71 52.99
CA ASP A 94 31.76 -24.82 52.24
C ASP A 94 31.67 -24.04 50.92
N ARG A 95 30.55 -24.18 50.20
CA ARG A 95 30.35 -23.56 48.88
C ARG A 95 28.91 -23.13 48.65
N CYS A 96 28.75 -22.07 47.89
CA CYS A 96 27.48 -21.65 47.31
C CYS A 96 27.54 -21.72 45.78
N SER A 97 26.40 -21.90 45.12
CA SER A 97 26.32 -21.96 43.66
C SER A 97 24.97 -21.42 43.16
N MET A 98 24.96 -20.92 41.93
CA MET A 98 23.77 -20.42 41.25
C MET A 98 23.65 -21.01 39.85
N PHE A 99 22.47 -21.55 39.58
CA PHE A 99 22.03 -22.02 38.28
C PHE A 99 20.99 -21.06 37.73
N ILE A 100 21.07 -20.72 36.45
CA ILE A 100 20.07 -19.93 35.74
C ILE A 100 19.06 -20.86 35.06
N CYS A 101 17.78 -20.47 35.03
CA CYS A 101 16.76 -21.21 34.31
C CYS A 101 16.52 -20.58 32.94
N ARG A 102 16.44 -21.39 31.89
CA ARG A 102 16.09 -20.95 30.54
C ARG A 102 15.21 -22.00 29.85
N SER A 103 14.67 -21.67 28.68
CA SER A 103 13.80 -22.53 27.88
C SER A 103 14.26 -22.54 26.42
N ARG A 104 14.13 -23.68 25.76
CA ARG A 104 14.51 -23.89 24.34
C ARG A 104 13.49 -24.78 23.65
N ASN A 105 12.96 -24.35 22.51
CA ASN A 105 11.86 -25.05 21.83
C ASN A 105 10.70 -25.40 22.80
N GLY A 106 10.46 -24.56 23.82
CA GLY A 106 9.48 -24.78 24.89
C GLY A 106 9.88 -25.77 26.01
N ILE A 107 11.10 -26.32 25.99
CA ILE A 107 11.62 -27.24 27.02
C ILE A 107 12.50 -26.45 28.02
N PRO A 108 12.14 -26.38 29.31
CA PRO A 108 12.93 -25.69 30.33
C PRO A 108 14.15 -26.51 30.78
N GLU A 109 15.24 -25.80 31.04
CA GLU A 109 16.51 -26.35 31.53
C GLU A 109 17.19 -25.41 32.54
N VAL A 110 18.08 -25.94 33.37
CA VAL A 110 18.89 -25.16 34.31
C VAL A 110 20.38 -25.27 33.97
N ALA A 111 21.07 -24.14 33.85
CA ALA A 111 22.48 -24.08 33.46
C ALA A 111 23.33 -23.43 34.56
N THR A 112 24.55 -23.92 34.77
CA THR A 112 25.50 -23.35 35.73
C THR A 112 25.93 -21.95 35.33
N ARG A 113 25.85 -20.96 36.24
CA ARG A 113 26.39 -19.61 35.99
C ARG A 113 27.47 -19.18 36.98
N LEU A 114 27.24 -19.40 38.28
CA LEU A 114 28.24 -19.20 39.33
C LEU A 114 28.44 -20.52 40.07
N LEU A 115 29.65 -21.05 40.06
CA LEU A 115 29.97 -22.34 40.67
C LEU A 115 31.11 -22.18 41.68
N ASN A 116 31.06 -22.96 42.76
CA ASN A 116 32.12 -23.04 43.78
C ASN A 116 32.43 -21.72 44.50
N VAL A 117 31.43 -20.88 44.77
CA VAL A 117 31.62 -19.61 45.48
C VAL A 117 31.92 -19.89 46.95
N THR A 118 33.08 -19.43 47.44
CA THR A 118 33.50 -19.50 48.83
C THR A 118 33.53 -18.08 49.43
N PRO A 119 33.70 -17.92 50.76
CA PRO A 119 33.77 -16.59 51.38
C PRO A 119 34.88 -15.67 50.84
N THR A 120 35.92 -16.23 50.21
CA THR A 120 37.12 -15.51 49.75
C THR A 120 37.41 -15.64 48.26
N SER A 121 36.63 -16.42 47.50
CA SER A 121 36.89 -16.68 46.08
C SER A 121 36.68 -15.45 45.20
N SER A 122 37.40 -15.34 44.09
CA SER A 122 37.21 -14.25 43.13
C SER A 122 36.05 -14.51 42.17
N LEU A 123 35.47 -13.46 41.56
CA LEU A 123 34.42 -13.61 40.56
C LEU A 123 34.92 -14.35 39.31
N GLU A 124 36.14 -14.06 38.86
CA GLU A 124 36.73 -14.63 37.64
C GLU A 124 36.88 -16.16 37.73
N GLU A 125 37.21 -16.69 38.91
CA GLU A 125 37.33 -18.13 39.15
C GLU A 125 35.96 -18.84 39.23
N ASN A 126 34.92 -18.13 39.66
CA ASN A 126 33.59 -18.73 39.88
C ASN A 126 32.62 -18.55 38.72
N LEU A 127 32.89 -17.63 37.79
CA LEU A 127 32.04 -17.35 36.65
C LEU A 127 32.22 -18.42 35.57
N VAL A 128 31.13 -19.12 35.23
CA VAL A 128 31.15 -20.16 34.21
C VAL A 128 30.96 -19.55 32.81
N ASN A 129 31.90 -19.84 31.91
CA ASN A 129 31.81 -19.50 30.50
C ASN A 129 30.70 -20.34 29.83
N PRO A 130 29.81 -19.76 28.99
CA PRO A 130 28.80 -20.49 28.24
C PRO A 130 29.31 -21.74 27.50
N ASP A 131 30.53 -21.73 26.97
CA ASP A 131 31.10 -22.89 26.25
C ASP A 131 31.36 -24.10 27.17
N ASN A 132 31.50 -23.87 28.48
CA ASN A 132 31.80 -24.87 29.51
C ASN A 132 30.64 -25.05 30.51
N GLU A 133 29.46 -24.54 30.20
CA GLU A 133 28.33 -24.61 31.12
C GLU A 133 27.81 -26.06 31.23
N THR A 134 27.41 -26.43 32.44
CA THR A 134 26.73 -27.71 32.68
C THR A 134 25.23 -27.45 32.75
N VAL A 135 24.48 -28.19 31.93
CA VAL A 135 23.02 -28.05 31.79
C VAL A 135 22.35 -29.30 32.37
N PHE A 136 21.32 -29.08 33.19
CA PHE A 136 20.45 -30.13 33.71
C PHE A 136 19.02 -29.94 33.21
N PRO A 137 18.34 -30.99 32.73
CA PRO A 137 16.91 -30.98 32.53
C PRO A 137 16.18 -30.98 33.88
N LEU A 138 14.91 -30.57 33.90
CA LEU A 138 14.15 -30.39 35.15
C LEU A 138 13.86 -31.69 35.93
N ASP A 139 13.96 -32.84 35.28
CA ASP A 139 13.74 -34.17 35.85
C ASP A 139 15.01 -34.80 36.44
N ILE A 140 16.18 -34.22 36.21
CA ILE A 140 17.48 -34.74 36.68
C ILE A 140 18.16 -33.75 37.64
N GLY A 141 18.64 -34.28 38.76
CA GLY A 141 19.39 -33.50 39.74
C GLY A 141 18.50 -32.66 40.65
N ILE A 142 19.04 -32.30 41.82
CA ILE A 142 18.31 -31.51 42.81
C ILE A 142 18.03 -30.09 42.28
N ALA A 143 18.93 -29.52 41.46
CA ALA A 143 18.71 -28.22 40.83
C ALA A 143 17.49 -28.23 39.88
N GLY A 144 17.37 -29.26 39.02
CA GLY A 144 16.21 -29.44 38.15
C GLY A 144 14.93 -29.67 38.95
N TRP A 145 14.98 -30.52 39.98
CA TRP A 145 13.84 -30.82 40.84
C TRP A 145 13.32 -29.59 41.61
N VAL A 146 14.23 -28.75 42.10
CA VAL A 146 13.90 -27.48 42.77
C VAL A 146 13.19 -26.52 41.80
N ALA A 147 13.71 -26.39 40.58
CA ALA A 147 13.07 -25.58 39.54
C ALA A 147 11.69 -26.14 39.13
N HIS A 148 11.54 -27.46 39.02
CA HIS A 148 10.27 -28.11 38.70
C HIS A 148 9.20 -27.89 39.77
N THR A 149 9.55 -28.15 41.03
CA THR A 149 8.60 -28.10 42.16
C THR A 149 8.36 -26.70 42.71
N LYS A 150 9.26 -25.75 42.42
CA LYS A 150 9.19 -24.35 42.87
C LYS A 150 9.17 -24.21 44.39
N LYS A 151 9.84 -25.14 45.08
CA LYS A 151 9.88 -25.22 46.54
C LYS A 151 11.32 -25.22 47.08
N PHE A 152 11.45 -24.75 48.31
CA PHE A 152 12.69 -24.83 49.08
C PHE A 152 12.92 -26.27 49.58
N PHE A 153 14.17 -26.74 49.52
CA PHE A 153 14.58 -28.03 50.05
C PHE A 153 15.82 -27.92 50.93
N ASN A 154 15.76 -28.56 52.09
CA ASN A 154 16.90 -28.88 52.94
C ASN A 154 17.13 -30.40 52.82
N VAL A 155 18.29 -30.80 52.28
CA VAL A 155 18.65 -32.20 52.04
C VAL A 155 19.83 -32.56 52.95
N PRO A 156 19.60 -33.27 54.07
CA PRO A 156 20.64 -33.60 55.05
C PRO A 156 21.65 -34.63 54.56
N ASP A 157 21.25 -35.51 53.64
CA ASP A 157 22.10 -36.54 53.04
C ASP A 157 21.67 -36.73 51.58
N VAL A 158 22.50 -36.24 50.67
CA VAL A 158 22.19 -36.27 49.23
C VAL A 158 22.15 -37.69 48.67
N LYS A 159 22.89 -38.64 49.26
CA LYS A 159 22.93 -40.05 48.78
C LYS A 159 21.63 -40.80 49.05
N LYS A 160 20.82 -40.33 49.99
CA LYS A 160 19.49 -40.89 50.29
C LYS A 160 18.39 -40.26 49.44
N ASN A 161 18.68 -39.21 48.68
CA ASN A 161 17.71 -38.52 47.86
C ASN A 161 17.71 -39.09 46.43
N ASN A 162 16.55 -39.61 45.99
CA ASN A 162 16.39 -40.21 44.66
C ASN A 162 16.59 -39.23 43.49
N HIS A 163 16.58 -37.92 43.74
CA HIS A 163 16.78 -36.87 42.74
C HIS A 163 18.23 -36.37 42.67
N PHE A 164 19.15 -36.89 43.49
CA PHE A 164 20.56 -36.50 43.44
C PHE A 164 21.25 -37.10 42.20
N SER A 165 22.11 -36.29 41.56
CA SER A 165 22.97 -36.71 40.46
C SER A 165 24.43 -36.46 40.83
N ASP A 166 25.26 -37.50 40.73
CA ASP A 166 26.70 -37.42 41.02
C ASP A 166 27.53 -36.97 39.80
N PHE A 167 26.86 -36.53 38.72
CA PHE A 167 27.50 -36.09 37.47
C PHE A 167 28.49 -34.94 37.68
N LEU A 168 28.05 -33.87 38.35
CA LEU A 168 28.89 -32.69 38.59
C LEU A 168 30.00 -32.98 39.61
N ASP A 169 29.71 -33.84 40.61
CA ASP A 169 30.69 -34.32 41.59
C ASP A 169 31.83 -35.08 40.88
N LYS A 170 31.51 -35.97 39.93
CA LYS A 170 32.50 -36.69 39.11
C LYS A 170 33.32 -35.76 38.23
N GLN A 171 32.70 -34.74 37.64
CA GLN A 171 33.38 -33.78 36.76
C GLN A 171 34.32 -32.85 37.53
N THR A 172 33.95 -32.44 38.75
CA THR A 172 34.71 -31.49 39.57
C THR A 172 35.65 -32.15 40.58
N GLY A 173 35.48 -33.45 40.84
CA GLY A 173 36.20 -34.17 41.90
C GLY A 173 35.73 -33.81 43.32
N TYR A 174 34.62 -33.09 43.46
CA TYR A 174 34.03 -32.68 44.74
C TYR A 174 33.04 -33.73 45.25
N THR A 175 32.85 -33.81 46.57
CA THR A 175 31.84 -34.72 47.17
C THR A 175 30.78 -33.93 47.91
N THR A 176 29.57 -33.95 47.39
CA THR A 176 28.41 -33.33 48.03
C THR A 176 27.83 -34.28 49.10
N ILE A 177 27.60 -33.77 50.31
CA ILE A 177 27.10 -34.52 51.48
C ILE A 177 25.71 -34.02 51.87
N ASN A 178 25.59 -32.71 52.13
CA ASN A 178 24.33 -32.04 52.49
C ASN A 178 24.18 -30.73 51.71
N MET A 179 22.93 -30.27 51.53
CA MET A 179 22.67 -29.05 50.77
C MET A 179 21.34 -28.36 51.10
N LEU A 180 21.33 -27.04 50.94
CA LEU A 180 20.12 -26.22 50.85
C LEU A 180 19.93 -25.78 49.39
N ALA A 181 18.70 -25.82 48.90
CA ALA A 181 18.37 -25.35 47.57
C ALA A 181 17.05 -24.58 47.57
N THR A 182 17.04 -23.41 46.94
CA THR A 182 15.83 -22.62 46.72
C THR A 182 15.71 -22.20 45.26
N PRO A 183 14.49 -22.10 44.72
CA PRO A 183 14.25 -21.38 43.48
C PRO A 183 14.07 -19.89 43.78
N ILE A 184 14.50 -19.05 42.85
CA ILE A 184 14.19 -17.62 42.80
C ILE A 184 13.06 -17.43 41.80
N MET A 185 11.93 -16.89 42.28
CA MET A 185 10.69 -16.79 41.50
C MET A 185 10.41 -15.35 41.07
N GLN A 186 9.84 -15.19 39.87
CA GLN A 186 9.15 -13.98 39.43
C GLN A 186 7.74 -14.37 38.95
N GLY A 187 6.73 -14.07 39.78
CA GLY A 187 5.38 -14.57 39.54
C GLY A 187 5.36 -16.10 39.49
N LYS A 188 5.11 -16.67 38.30
CA LYS A 188 5.07 -18.12 38.06
C LYS A 188 6.39 -18.69 37.50
N GLU A 189 7.30 -17.86 37.05
CA GLU A 189 8.56 -18.26 36.40
C GLU A 189 9.69 -18.42 37.42
N VAL A 190 10.57 -19.39 37.16
CA VAL A 190 11.80 -19.61 37.92
C VAL A 190 12.91 -18.88 37.18
N LEU A 191 13.59 -17.94 37.84
CA LEU A 191 14.72 -17.21 37.25
C LEU A 191 16.04 -17.96 37.45
N ALA A 192 16.23 -18.51 38.65
CA ALA A 192 17.46 -19.15 39.06
C ALA A 192 17.20 -20.14 40.19
N VAL A 193 18.14 -21.06 40.40
CA VAL A 193 18.22 -21.94 41.57
C VAL A 193 19.51 -21.64 42.32
N VAL A 194 19.39 -21.30 43.61
CA VAL A 194 20.53 -20.99 44.48
C VAL A 194 20.72 -22.13 45.47
N MET A 195 21.96 -22.57 45.62
CA MET A 195 22.33 -23.73 46.41
C MET A 195 23.46 -23.40 47.38
N ALA A 196 23.38 -23.92 48.60
CA ALA A 196 24.47 -23.95 49.57
C ALA A 196 24.83 -25.41 49.87
N LEU A 197 26.12 -25.73 49.83
CA LEU A 197 26.65 -27.09 49.90
C LEU A 197 27.51 -27.25 51.15
N ASN A 198 27.42 -28.43 51.77
CA ASN A 198 28.30 -28.93 52.82
C ASN A 198 28.51 -27.97 54.00
N LYS A 199 27.70 -28.12 55.04
CA LYS A 199 27.91 -27.43 56.33
C LYS A 199 29.26 -27.82 56.95
N LEU A 200 30.10 -26.84 57.32
CA LEU A 200 31.46 -27.08 57.83
C LEU A 200 31.50 -27.51 59.31
N ASN A 201 30.57 -27.00 60.12
CA ASN A 201 30.60 -27.15 61.59
C ASN A 201 29.50 -28.11 62.13
N ALA A 202 28.75 -28.80 61.26
CA ALA A 202 27.70 -29.73 61.64
C ALA A 202 27.40 -30.74 60.51
N THR A 203 26.67 -31.81 60.81
CA THR A 203 26.30 -32.85 59.84
C THR A 203 25.16 -32.46 58.91
N GLU A 204 24.35 -31.45 59.28
CA GLU A 204 23.21 -30.95 58.50
C GLU A 204 22.97 -29.45 58.75
N PHE A 205 22.20 -28.81 57.87
CA PHE A 205 21.76 -27.41 58.03
C PHE A 205 20.58 -27.33 59.01
N SER A 206 20.64 -26.39 59.96
CA SER A 206 19.60 -26.21 60.97
C SER A 206 18.41 -25.38 60.46
N LYS A 207 17.29 -25.36 61.20
CA LYS A 207 16.16 -24.46 60.88
C LYS A 207 16.55 -22.97 60.95
N GLU A 208 17.53 -22.62 61.77
CA GLU A 208 18.05 -21.24 61.84
C GLU A 208 18.82 -20.88 60.57
N ASP A 209 19.59 -21.84 60.04
CA ASP A 209 20.27 -21.70 58.74
C ASP A 209 19.26 -21.49 57.60
N GLU A 210 18.11 -22.18 57.63
CA GLU A 210 17.03 -21.97 56.65
C GLU A 210 16.48 -20.52 56.68
N GLU A 211 16.27 -19.96 57.87
CA GLU A 211 15.76 -18.60 58.01
C GLU A 211 16.80 -17.55 57.58
N VAL A 212 18.08 -17.75 57.93
CA VAL A 212 19.19 -16.90 57.45
C VAL A 212 19.31 -16.98 55.93
N PHE A 213 19.25 -18.19 55.36
CA PHE A 213 19.30 -18.41 53.92
C PHE A 213 18.18 -17.62 53.24
N LYS A 214 16.92 -17.81 53.66
CA LYS A 214 15.76 -17.08 53.10
C LYS A 214 15.89 -15.57 53.23
N LYS A 215 16.38 -15.06 54.37
CA LYS A 215 16.53 -13.62 54.61
C LYS A 215 17.48 -12.98 53.59
N TYR A 216 18.66 -13.58 53.39
CA TYR A 216 19.68 -13.02 52.50
C TYR A 216 19.41 -13.32 51.02
N LEU A 217 18.68 -14.40 50.72
CA LEU A 217 18.20 -14.68 49.36
C LEU A 217 17.26 -13.60 48.81
N ASN A 218 16.58 -12.82 49.66
CA ASN A 218 15.76 -11.70 49.18
C ASN A 218 16.59 -10.65 48.42
N PHE A 219 17.86 -10.43 48.78
CA PHE A 219 18.75 -9.54 48.04
C PHE A 219 19.08 -10.09 46.66
N ILE A 220 19.47 -11.36 46.59
CA ILE A 220 19.72 -12.06 45.32
C ILE A 220 18.45 -12.04 44.46
N SER A 221 17.28 -12.30 45.06
CA SER A 221 15.99 -12.25 44.37
C SER A 221 15.67 -10.87 43.81
N LEU A 222 15.97 -9.77 44.52
CA LEU A 222 15.73 -8.41 44.05
C LEU A 222 16.60 -8.09 42.83
N VAL A 223 17.89 -8.43 42.90
CA VAL A 223 18.86 -8.21 41.81
C VAL A 223 18.45 -9.00 40.57
N LEU A 224 18.13 -10.28 40.74
CA LEU A 224 17.70 -11.15 39.64
C LEU A 224 16.42 -10.65 38.97
N ARG A 225 15.42 -10.23 39.76
CA ARG A 225 14.17 -9.67 39.22
C ARG A 225 14.40 -8.35 38.49
N ASN A 226 15.21 -7.45 39.04
CA ASN A 226 15.51 -6.18 38.37
C ASN A 226 16.25 -6.42 37.04
N HIS A 227 17.27 -7.27 37.04
CA HIS A 227 17.99 -7.65 35.83
C HIS A 227 17.05 -8.29 34.79
N HIS A 228 16.18 -9.21 35.23
CA HIS A 228 15.21 -9.84 34.35
C HIS A 228 14.21 -8.83 33.76
N MET A 229 13.72 -7.88 34.54
CA MET A 229 12.85 -6.80 34.04
C MET A 229 13.54 -5.93 32.99
N THR A 230 14.79 -5.53 33.22
CA THR A 230 15.59 -4.78 32.25
C THR A 230 15.86 -5.60 31.00
N TYR A 231 16.14 -6.90 31.14
CA TYR A 231 16.33 -7.81 30.03
C TYR A 231 15.07 -7.92 29.15
N LEU A 232 13.91 -8.14 29.76
CA LEU A 232 12.62 -8.18 29.06
C LEU A 232 12.30 -6.85 28.37
N TYR A 233 12.54 -5.72 29.03
CA TYR A 233 12.37 -4.40 28.42
C TYR A 233 13.24 -4.23 27.16
N ASN A 234 14.50 -4.66 27.21
CA ASN A 234 15.41 -4.60 26.07
C ASN A 234 14.94 -5.51 24.92
N ILE A 235 14.45 -6.71 25.22
CA ILE A 235 13.86 -7.63 24.23
C ILE A 235 12.65 -6.99 23.54
N GLU A 236 11.71 -6.45 24.30
CA GLU A 236 10.49 -5.83 23.76
C GLU A 236 10.79 -4.57 22.95
N SER A 237 11.72 -3.73 23.42
CA SER A 237 12.19 -2.57 22.68
C SER A 237 12.86 -2.97 21.36
N ARG A 238 13.72 -4.00 21.38
CA ARG A 238 14.37 -4.56 20.19
C ARG A 238 13.36 -5.10 19.20
N ARG A 239 12.39 -5.91 19.67
CA ARG A 239 11.29 -6.45 18.86
C ARG A 239 10.49 -5.33 18.17
N SER A 240 10.09 -4.33 18.94
CA SER A 240 9.30 -3.20 18.44
C SER A 240 10.04 -2.40 17.38
N GLN A 241 11.32 -2.09 17.61
CA GLN A 241 12.14 -1.35 16.66
C GLN A 241 12.39 -2.17 15.39
N MET A 242 12.70 -3.46 15.50
CA MET A 242 12.88 -4.34 14.35
C MET A 242 11.66 -4.36 13.45
N LEU A 243 10.47 -4.55 14.01
CA LEU A 243 9.23 -4.60 13.23
C LEU A 243 8.92 -3.25 12.59
N LEU A 244 9.09 -2.15 13.34
CA LEU A 244 8.81 -0.80 12.82
C LEU A 244 9.72 -0.45 11.64
N TRP A 245 11.03 -0.69 11.77
CA TRP A 245 12.00 -0.41 10.72
C TRP A 245 11.83 -1.34 9.52
N SER A 246 11.57 -2.63 9.75
CA SER A 246 11.24 -3.59 8.69
C SER A 246 10.00 -3.13 7.93
N ALA A 247 8.96 -2.72 8.65
CA ALA A 247 7.71 -2.25 8.05
C ALA A 247 7.90 -0.98 7.22
N ASN A 248 8.64 -0.01 7.74
CA ASN A 248 8.98 1.22 7.02
C ASN A 248 9.62 0.89 5.66
N LYS A 249 10.59 -0.04 5.63
CA LYS A 249 11.27 -0.44 4.39
C LYS A 249 10.43 -1.31 3.47
N VAL A 250 9.60 -2.17 4.05
CA VAL A 250 8.64 -2.99 3.32
C VAL A 250 7.60 -2.15 2.57
N PHE A 251 7.12 -1.07 3.18
CA PHE A 251 6.14 -0.17 2.54
C PHE A 251 6.78 0.83 1.57
N GLU A 252 8.09 1.06 1.67
CA GLU A 252 8.85 1.87 0.72
C GLU A 252 9.04 1.12 -0.63
N GLU A 253 9.25 -0.20 -0.59
CA GLU A 253 9.47 -1.03 -1.78
C GLU A 253 8.30 -2.01 -1.99
N LEU A 254 7.40 -1.66 -2.91
CA LEU A 254 6.14 -2.38 -3.12
C LEU A 254 6.15 -3.36 -4.30
N THR A 255 7.19 -3.33 -5.13
CA THR A 255 7.19 -4.01 -6.44
C THR A 255 8.07 -5.26 -6.49
N ASP A 256 9.11 -5.35 -5.67
CA ASP A 256 10.11 -6.41 -5.72
C ASP A 256 10.39 -6.99 -4.33
N ILE A 257 10.11 -8.29 -4.17
CA ILE A 257 10.30 -9.06 -2.93
C ILE A 257 11.77 -9.05 -2.51
N GLU A 258 12.68 -9.17 -3.47
CA GLU A 258 14.12 -9.31 -3.18
C GLU A 258 14.66 -8.02 -2.60
N ARG A 259 14.34 -6.90 -3.26
CA ARG A 259 14.75 -5.58 -2.82
C ARG A 259 14.07 -5.20 -1.50
N GLN A 260 12.81 -5.60 -1.33
CA GLN A 260 12.06 -5.43 -0.10
C GLN A 260 12.72 -6.14 1.07
N PHE A 261 13.02 -7.44 0.93
CA PHE A 261 13.68 -8.24 1.96
C PHE A 261 15.09 -7.71 2.24
N HIS A 262 15.83 -7.35 1.18
CA HIS A 262 17.17 -6.80 1.32
C HIS A 262 17.18 -5.52 2.16
N LYS A 263 16.33 -4.54 1.80
CA LYS A 263 16.21 -3.26 2.52
C LYS A 263 15.80 -3.46 3.97
N ALA A 264 14.82 -4.33 4.23
CA ALA A 264 14.32 -4.60 5.58
C ALA A 264 15.42 -5.23 6.46
N LEU A 265 15.99 -6.35 6.02
CA LEU A 265 17.01 -7.10 6.76
C LEU A 265 18.30 -6.30 6.97
N TYR A 266 18.76 -5.58 5.95
CA TYR A 266 19.92 -4.71 6.08
C TYR A 266 19.68 -3.62 7.12
N THR A 267 18.50 -2.99 7.15
CA THR A 267 18.19 -1.92 8.10
C THR A 267 18.18 -2.43 9.54
N ILE A 268 17.67 -3.63 9.77
CA ILE A 268 17.54 -4.19 11.12
C ILE A 268 18.75 -5.00 11.61
N ARG A 269 19.82 -5.11 10.81
CA ARG A 269 21.00 -5.94 11.12
C ARG A 269 21.64 -5.63 12.48
N MET A 270 21.55 -4.39 12.95
CA MET A 270 22.06 -3.99 14.26
C MET A 270 21.29 -4.63 15.43
N TYR A 271 20.02 -5.00 15.21
CA TYR A 271 19.15 -5.59 16.22
C TYR A 271 19.17 -7.12 16.23
N LEU A 272 19.57 -7.78 15.13
CA LEU A 272 19.53 -9.24 14.98
C LEU A 272 20.54 -10.03 15.84
N ASN A 273 21.44 -9.33 16.56
CA ASN A 273 22.41 -9.87 17.52
C ASN A 273 23.15 -11.17 17.11
N CYS A 274 23.41 -11.35 15.81
CA CYS A 274 24.12 -12.49 15.24
C CYS A 274 25.36 -12.05 14.46
N GLU A 275 26.30 -12.96 14.25
CA GLU A 275 27.53 -12.71 13.50
C GLU A 275 27.30 -12.76 11.98
N ARG A 276 26.48 -13.72 11.53
CA ARG A 276 26.09 -13.88 10.12
C ARG A 276 24.65 -14.33 10.02
N TYR A 277 23.98 -13.98 8.94
CA TYR A 277 22.69 -14.57 8.61
C TYR A 277 22.49 -14.63 7.10
N SER A 278 21.69 -15.59 6.66
CA SER A 278 21.41 -15.86 5.25
C SER A 278 19.93 -16.03 5.02
N VAL A 279 19.43 -15.51 3.91
CA VAL A 279 18.05 -15.71 3.46
C VAL A 279 18.06 -16.38 2.10
N GLY A 280 17.50 -17.59 2.04
CA GLY A 280 17.25 -18.32 0.79
C GLY A 280 15.81 -18.11 0.35
N LEU A 281 15.62 -17.65 -0.89
CA LEU A 281 14.29 -17.50 -1.50
C LEU A 281 14.00 -18.71 -2.38
N LEU A 282 12.79 -19.27 -2.23
CA LEU A 282 12.31 -20.39 -3.03
C LEU A 282 11.75 -19.90 -4.36
N ASP A 283 11.95 -20.68 -5.41
CA ASP A 283 11.39 -20.38 -6.72
C ASP A 283 9.88 -20.60 -6.73
N MET A 284 9.13 -19.50 -6.64
CA MET A 284 7.67 -19.53 -6.63
C MET A 284 7.05 -19.74 -8.02
N THR A 285 7.84 -19.77 -9.09
CA THR A 285 7.36 -20.00 -10.46
C THR A 285 7.14 -21.47 -10.79
N LYS A 286 7.84 -22.37 -10.09
CA LYS A 286 7.60 -23.81 -10.15
C LYS A 286 6.25 -24.12 -9.53
N GLY A 287 5.37 -24.69 -10.35
CA GLY A 287 3.97 -24.90 -10.00
C GLY A 287 3.79 -25.85 -8.81
N LYS A 288 2.61 -25.76 -8.18
CA LYS A 288 2.09 -26.86 -7.36
C LYS A 288 1.77 -28.02 -8.30
N GLU A 289 2.17 -29.23 -7.95
CA GLU A 289 1.96 -30.45 -8.74
C GLU A 289 0.51 -30.56 -9.25
N PHE A 290 0.27 -30.14 -10.50
CA PHE A 290 -0.96 -30.46 -11.23
C PHE A 290 -0.78 -30.43 -12.76
N PHE A 291 0.27 -29.79 -13.29
CA PHE A 291 0.51 -29.67 -14.73
C PHE A 291 1.81 -30.33 -15.23
N ASP A 292 2.73 -30.71 -14.35
CA ASP A 292 4.03 -31.29 -14.72
C ASP A 292 4.00 -32.82 -14.88
N GLU A 293 2.87 -33.50 -14.62
CA GLU A 293 2.76 -34.94 -14.85
C GLU A 293 2.78 -35.31 -16.34
N TRP A 294 2.23 -34.48 -17.22
CA TRP A 294 2.08 -34.81 -18.63
C TRP A 294 3.44 -34.92 -19.36
N PRO A 295 4.38 -33.96 -19.21
CA PRO A 295 5.74 -34.10 -19.74
C PRO A 295 6.50 -35.29 -19.15
N ILE A 296 6.28 -35.62 -17.87
CA ILE A 296 6.90 -36.78 -17.22
C ILE A 296 6.34 -38.09 -17.79
N GLN A 297 5.03 -38.19 -17.98
CA GLN A 297 4.36 -39.36 -18.56
C GLN A 297 4.68 -39.53 -20.05
N LEU A 298 4.93 -38.44 -20.77
CA LEU A 298 5.40 -38.44 -22.16
C LEU A 298 6.90 -38.73 -22.29
N GLY A 299 7.65 -38.78 -21.18
CA GLY A 299 9.10 -39.02 -21.17
C GLY A 299 9.95 -37.82 -21.60
N GLU A 300 9.37 -36.63 -21.64
CA GLU A 300 10.03 -35.37 -22.01
C GLU A 300 10.79 -34.75 -20.82
N ALA A 301 10.42 -35.09 -19.58
CA ALA A 301 11.08 -34.64 -18.36
C ALA A 301 11.18 -35.78 -17.32
N GLU A 302 12.27 -35.85 -16.56
CA GLU A 302 12.35 -36.80 -15.44
C GLU A 302 11.56 -36.30 -14.22
N PRO A 303 10.88 -37.19 -13.47
CA PRO A 303 10.18 -36.79 -12.25
C PRO A 303 11.16 -36.32 -11.18
N TYR A 304 10.87 -35.16 -10.57
CA TYR A 304 11.67 -34.64 -9.47
C TYR A 304 11.63 -35.58 -8.26
N LYS A 305 12.81 -36.02 -7.84
CA LYS A 305 13.02 -36.95 -6.71
C LYS A 305 13.51 -36.26 -5.44
N GLY A 306 13.63 -34.94 -5.44
CA GLY A 306 14.08 -34.17 -4.29
C GLY A 306 12.96 -33.91 -3.26
N PRO A 307 13.31 -33.30 -2.12
CA PRO A 307 12.36 -32.96 -1.07
C PRO A 307 11.39 -31.86 -1.54
N LYS A 308 10.17 -31.89 -1.03
CA LYS A 308 9.09 -30.97 -1.40
C LYS A 308 8.62 -30.18 -0.19
N THR A 309 8.14 -28.97 -0.41
CA THR A 309 7.47 -28.20 0.63
C THR A 309 6.16 -28.89 1.07
N PRO A 310 5.59 -28.53 2.22
CA PRO A 310 4.31 -29.09 2.68
C PRO A 310 3.15 -28.89 1.69
N ASP A 311 3.21 -27.86 0.84
CA ASP A 311 2.24 -27.59 -0.23
C ASP A 311 2.59 -28.25 -1.58
N GLY A 312 3.58 -29.14 -1.61
CA GLY A 312 3.93 -30.00 -2.74
C GLY A 312 4.85 -29.39 -3.80
N ARG A 313 5.53 -28.27 -3.51
CA ARG A 313 6.46 -27.65 -4.47
C ARG A 313 7.87 -28.20 -4.34
N GLU A 314 8.60 -28.20 -5.45
CA GLU A 314 10.01 -28.51 -5.45
C GLU A 314 10.79 -27.49 -4.61
N ILE A 315 11.65 -27.96 -3.70
CA ILE A 315 12.53 -27.08 -2.94
C ILE A 315 13.72 -26.71 -3.83
N ASN A 316 13.64 -25.52 -4.43
CA ASN A 316 14.73 -24.94 -5.20
C ASN A 316 14.99 -23.49 -4.76
N PHE A 317 16.13 -23.27 -4.12
CA PHE A 317 16.57 -21.93 -3.75
C PHE A 317 17.18 -21.24 -4.97
N TYR A 318 16.43 -20.37 -5.65
CA TYR A 318 16.94 -19.66 -6.83
C TYR A 318 17.87 -18.50 -6.46
N LYS A 319 17.84 -18.04 -5.21
CA LYS A 319 18.64 -16.91 -4.73
C LYS A 319 18.92 -17.02 -3.24
N ILE A 320 20.15 -16.72 -2.85
CA ILE A 320 20.57 -16.56 -1.45
C ILE A 320 21.15 -15.16 -1.25
N ILE A 321 20.80 -14.53 -0.13
CA ILE A 321 21.39 -13.27 0.31
C ILE A 321 22.10 -13.53 1.63
N ASP A 322 23.43 -13.43 1.62
CA ASP A 322 24.29 -13.57 2.79
C ASP A 322 24.64 -12.22 3.37
N TYR A 323 24.51 -12.10 4.69
CA TYR A 323 24.88 -10.93 5.47
C TYR A 323 25.99 -11.30 6.43
N ILE A 324 27.22 -10.90 6.10
CA ILE A 324 28.40 -11.14 6.90
C ILE A 324 28.64 -9.89 7.74
N LEU A 325 28.34 -9.95 9.04
CA LEU A 325 28.49 -8.80 9.95
C LEU A 325 29.77 -8.86 10.80
N HIS A 326 30.38 -10.03 10.92
CA HIS A 326 31.61 -10.23 11.67
C HIS A 326 32.84 -9.89 10.83
N GLY A 327 33.74 -9.05 11.36
CA GLY A 327 34.93 -8.59 10.64
C GLY A 327 34.60 -7.46 9.66
N LYS A 328 34.88 -7.65 8.37
CA LYS A 328 34.51 -6.69 7.33
C LYS A 328 33.07 -6.95 6.91
N GLU A 329 32.20 -5.98 7.19
CA GLU A 329 30.79 -6.09 6.82
C GLU A 329 30.64 -6.22 5.29
N GLU A 330 30.05 -7.31 4.85
CA GLU A 330 29.88 -7.64 3.43
C GLU A 330 28.51 -8.28 3.21
N ILE A 331 27.87 -7.94 2.08
CA ILE A 331 26.59 -8.52 1.67
C ILE A 331 26.80 -9.17 0.31
N LYS A 332 26.48 -10.46 0.21
CA LYS A 332 26.63 -11.23 -1.03
C LYS A 332 25.26 -11.69 -1.49
N VAL A 333 24.87 -11.25 -2.68
CA VAL A 333 23.67 -11.75 -3.37
C VAL A 333 24.12 -12.79 -4.38
N ILE A 334 23.69 -14.03 -4.17
CA ILE A 334 24.13 -15.19 -4.95
C ILE A 334 22.91 -15.68 -5.75
N PRO A 335 22.84 -15.38 -7.06
CA PRO A 335 21.84 -15.97 -7.94
C PRO A 335 22.21 -17.43 -8.20
N SER A 336 21.22 -18.33 -8.15
CA SER A 336 21.40 -19.78 -8.36
C SER A 336 22.55 -20.35 -7.51
N PRO A 337 22.42 -20.33 -6.17
CA PRO A 337 23.46 -20.78 -5.25
C PRO A 337 23.88 -22.22 -5.57
N PRO A 338 25.19 -22.50 -5.58
CA PRO A 338 25.67 -23.85 -5.84
C PRO A 338 25.34 -24.76 -4.65
N ALA A 339 25.20 -26.06 -4.91
CA ALA A 339 24.81 -27.04 -3.88
C ALA A 339 25.85 -27.16 -2.74
N ASP A 340 27.11 -26.82 -3.02
CA ASP A 340 28.22 -26.78 -2.06
C ASP A 340 28.31 -25.46 -1.27
N HIS A 341 27.34 -24.55 -1.45
CA HIS A 341 27.26 -23.33 -0.66
C HIS A 341 27.13 -23.66 0.83
N TRP A 342 27.99 -23.06 1.66
CA TRP A 342 28.13 -23.38 3.10
C TRP A 342 26.81 -23.37 3.88
N CYS A 343 25.85 -22.50 3.53
CA CYS A 343 24.52 -22.46 4.14
C CYS A 343 23.68 -23.70 3.76
N LEU A 344 23.74 -24.14 2.50
CA LEU A 344 22.95 -25.26 1.96
C LEU A 344 23.56 -26.63 2.28
N VAL A 345 24.89 -26.72 2.35
CA VAL A 345 25.63 -27.97 2.63
C VAL A 345 25.23 -28.60 3.96
N SER A 346 24.79 -27.80 4.93
CA SER A 346 24.30 -28.30 6.22
C SER A 346 23.06 -29.18 6.09
N GLY A 347 22.28 -29.03 5.01
CA GLY A 347 20.96 -29.64 4.84
C GLY A 347 19.85 -28.97 5.68
N LEU A 348 20.21 -28.05 6.59
CA LEU A 348 19.26 -27.42 7.51
C LEU A 348 18.21 -26.56 6.78
N PRO A 349 18.56 -25.64 5.84
CA PRO A 349 17.54 -24.84 5.16
C PRO A 349 16.55 -25.69 4.35
N THR A 350 17.02 -26.79 3.77
CA THR A 350 16.17 -27.74 3.02
C THR A 350 15.19 -28.45 3.96
N TYR A 351 15.67 -28.93 5.11
CA TYR A 351 14.83 -29.56 6.13
C TYR A 351 13.76 -28.59 6.67
N VAL A 352 14.13 -27.33 6.89
CA VAL A 352 13.21 -26.28 7.34
C VAL A 352 12.17 -25.95 6.26
N ALA A 353 12.57 -25.89 4.99
CA ALA A 353 11.63 -25.70 3.87
C ALA A 353 10.70 -26.90 3.65
N GLU A 354 11.16 -28.12 3.93
CA GLU A 354 10.37 -29.35 3.80
C GLU A 354 9.32 -29.49 4.90
N ASN A 355 9.69 -29.18 6.15
CA ASN A 355 8.82 -29.44 7.30
C ASN A 355 8.12 -28.19 7.84
N GLY A 356 8.63 -26.98 7.54
CA GLY A 356 8.10 -25.73 8.09
C GLY A 356 8.38 -25.53 9.59
N PHE A 357 9.38 -26.21 10.15
CA PHE A 357 9.70 -26.15 11.58
C PHE A 357 10.84 -25.16 11.90
N ILE A 358 10.76 -24.56 13.09
CA ILE A 358 11.84 -23.74 13.67
C ILE A 358 12.91 -24.66 14.24
N CYS A 359 14.18 -24.41 13.91
CA CYS A 359 15.31 -25.21 14.38
C CYS A 359 16.33 -24.33 15.13
N ASN A 360 16.47 -24.53 16.44
CA ASN A 360 17.46 -23.86 17.29
C ASN A 360 18.51 -24.85 17.84
N MET A 361 19.78 -24.69 17.42
CA MET A 361 20.90 -25.58 17.73
C MET A 361 21.99 -24.84 18.52
N MET A 362 22.39 -25.37 19.70
CA MET A 362 23.46 -24.76 20.52
C MET A 362 24.87 -25.10 20.07
N ASN A 363 25.06 -26.34 19.61
CA ASN A 363 26.36 -26.81 19.14
C ASN A 363 26.16 -27.51 17.80
N ALA A 364 26.21 -26.72 16.73
CA ALA A 364 26.08 -27.21 15.37
C ALA A 364 27.15 -28.26 15.02
N SER A 365 28.35 -28.15 15.60
CA SER A 365 29.47 -29.07 15.30
C SER A 365 29.32 -30.46 15.93
N ALA A 366 28.51 -30.58 16.98
CA ALA A 366 28.25 -31.84 17.69
C ALA A 366 27.00 -32.56 17.19
N ASP A 367 26.24 -31.95 16.27
CA ASP A 367 25.05 -32.56 15.71
C ASP A 367 25.41 -33.68 14.71
N GLU A 368 24.72 -34.81 14.82
CA GLU A 368 24.94 -35.98 13.95
C GLU A 368 23.97 -36.02 12.75
N TYR A 369 22.89 -35.23 12.78
CA TYR A 369 21.85 -35.24 11.77
C TYR A 369 22.17 -34.30 10.60
N PHE A 370 22.74 -33.13 10.89
CA PHE A 370 23.13 -32.12 9.91
C PHE A 370 24.64 -32.07 9.68
N THR A 371 25.05 -31.85 8.44
CA THR A 371 26.46 -31.87 8.03
C THR A 371 27.12 -30.49 8.11
N PHE A 372 27.31 -29.97 9.33
CA PHE A 372 28.05 -28.72 9.52
C PHE A 372 29.57 -28.90 9.34
N GLN A 373 30.22 -27.87 8.77
CA GLN A 373 31.68 -27.85 8.65
C GLN A 373 32.34 -27.74 10.03
N LYS A 374 33.26 -28.65 10.35
CA LYS A 374 34.01 -28.66 11.62
C LYS A 374 35.18 -27.67 11.67
N GLY A 375 35.62 -27.18 10.52
CA GLY A 375 36.70 -26.20 10.38
C GLY A 375 36.17 -24.80 10.02
N PRO A 376 37.08 -23.84 9.77
CA PRO A 376 36.70 -22.52 9.28
C PRO A 376 35.91 -22.58 7.98
N VAL A 377 34.81 -21.84 7.91
CA VAL A 377 33.98 -21.71 6.70
C VAL A 377 34.66 -20.82 5.67
N ASP A 378 35.54 -19.93 6.11
CA ASP A 378 36.31 -19.04 5.25
C ASP A 378 37.70 -18.71 5.82
N GLU A 379 38.47 -17.94 5.05
CA GLU A 379 39.84 -17.52 5.38
C GLU A 379 39.94 -16.68 6.67
N THR A 380 38.81 -16.19 7.21
CA THR A 380 38.79 -15.41 8.46
C THR A 380 38.92 -16.29 9.71
N GLY A 381 38.83 -17.61 9.57
CA GLY A 381 38.85 -18.52 10.71
C GLY A 381 37.47 -18.70 11.37
N TRP A 382 36.39 -18.20 10.76
CA TRP A 382 35.04 -18.23 11.35
C TRP A 382 34.43 -19.63 11.32
N VAL A 383 33.91 -20.07 12.48
CA VAL A 383 33.33 -21.42 12.67
C VAL A 383 31.89 -21.29 13.18
N ILE A 384 31.02 -22.17 12.71
CA ILE A 384 29.62 -22.24 13.16
C ILE A 384 29.55 -22.91 14.53
N LYS A 385 29.07 -22.18 15.53
CA LYS A 385 28.87 -22.63 16.91
C LYS A 385 27.39 -22.94 17.15
N ASN A 386 26.53 -21.93 17.03
CA ASN A 386 25.09 -22.04 17.22
C ASN A 386 24.31 -21.49 16.02
N VAL A 387 23.12 -22.05 15.77
CA VAL A 387 22.32 -21.78 14.58
C VAL A 387 20.85 -21.70 14.94
N LEU A 388 20.14 -20.75 14.34
CA LEU A 388 18.70 -20.60 14.41
C LEU A 388 18.13 -20.46 12.99
N SER A 389 17.27 -21.38 12.55
CA SER A 389 16.69 -21.38 11.20
C SER A 389 15.16 -21.43 11.25
N LEU A 390 14.51 -20.58 10.46
CA LEU A 390 13.05 -20.42 10.41
C LEU A 390 12.54 -20.29 8.96
N PRO A 391 11.35 -20.83 8.66
CA PRO A 391 10.70 -20.61 7.37
C PRO A 391 10.10 -19.19 7.29
N ILE A 392 10.10 -18.62 6.09
CA ILE A 392 9.37 -17.39 5.75
C ILE A 392 8.07 -17.81 5.08
N VAL A 393 6.95 -17.59 5.76
CA VAL A 393 5.64 -18.11 5.34
C VAL A 393 4.72 -16.96 4.95
N ASN A 394 4.11 -17.04 3.77
CA ASN A 394 3.17 -16.02 3.31
C ASN A 394 1.79 -16.16 4.01
N LYS A 395 0.89 -15.21 3.73
CA LYS A 395 -0.47 -15.19 4.31
C LYS A 395 -1.33 -16.42 3.90
N LYS A 396 -0.92 -17.16 2.86
CA LYS A 396 -1.58 -18.37 2.39
C LYS A 396 -0.98 -19.65 2.98
N GLU A 397 -0.09 -19.52 3.98
CA GLU A 397 0.62 -20.63 4.60
C GLU A 397 1.60 -21.35 3.65
N GLU A 398 2.07 -20.66 2.61
CA GLU A 398 3.06 -21.19 1.68
C GLU A 398 4.46 -20.67 2.04
N ILE A 399 5.45 -21.56 2.03
CA ILE A 399 6.84 -21.21 2.33
C ILE A 399 7.43 -20.49 1.11
N VAL A 400 7.87 -19.25 1.30
CA VAL A 400 8.48 -18.40 0.26
C VAL A 400 10.00 -18.41 0.35
N GLY A 401 10.54 -18.76 1.50
CA GLY A 401 11.98 -18.79 1.74
C GLY A 401 12.32 -19.31 3.13
N VAL A 402 13.60 -19.33 3.45
CA VAL A 402 14.14 -19.74 4.75
C VAL A 402 15.18 -18.72 5.20
N ALA A 403 15.09 -18.27 6.44
CA ALA A 403 16.06 -17.40 7.09
C ALA A 403 16.87 -18.19 8.12
N THR A 404 18.19 -18.12 8.04
CA THR A 404 19.10 -18.82 8.96
C THR A 404 20.10 -17.85 9.56
N PHE A 405 20.20 -17.85 10.90
CA PHE A 405 21.04 -16.98 11.71
C PHE A 405 22.12 -17.81 12.38
N TYR A 406 23.35 -17.31 12.34
CA TYR A 406 24.53 -18.03 12.82
C TYR A 406 25.26 -17.21 13.87
N ASN A 407 25.62 -17.88 14.97
CA ASN A 407 26.38 -17.39 16.11
C ASN A 407 25.82 -16.10 16.74
N ARG A 408 25.26 -16.19 17.94
CA ARG A 408 24.89 -15.02 18.73
C ARG A 408 26.15 -14.23 19.16
N LYS A 409 26.12 -12.90 19.06
CA LYS A 409 27.31 -12.03 19.30
C LYS A 409 27.83 -12.04 20.74
N ASP A 410 26.97 -12.36 21.71
CA ASP A 410 27.35 -12.44 23.13
C ASP A 410 27.95 -13.81 23.50
N GLY A 411 28.13 -14.71 22.53
CA GLY A 411 28.68 -16.05 22.70
C GLY A 411 27.71 -17.06 23.33
N LYS A 412 26.49 -16.64 23.67
CA LYS A 412 25.46 -17.53 24.23
C LYS A 412 24.73 -18.27 23.10
N PRO A 413 24.09 -19.41 23.37
CA PRO A 413 23.12 -19.99 22.44
C PRO A 413 21.91 -19.06 22.28
N PHE A 414 21.19 -19.20 21.16
CA PHE A 414 19.91 -18.51 20.95
C PHE A 414 18.88 -19.02 21.97
N ASP A 415 18.09 -18.10 22.53
CA ASP A 415 17.04 -18.41 23.49
C ASP A 415 15.64 -18.31 22.87
N GLU A 416 14.61 -18.66 23.64
CA GLU A 416 13.21 -18.59 23.22
C GLU A 416 12.77 -17.17 22.79
N TYR A 417 13.37 -16.12 23.36
CA TYR A 417 13.03 -14.74 22.97
C TYR A 417 13.61 -14.38 21.59
N ASP A 418 14.81 -14.87 21.27
CA ASP A 418 15.37 -14.76 19.91
C ASP A 418 14.50 -15.50 18.90
N GLU A 419 14.03 -16.71 19.23
CA GLU A 419 13.07 -17.48 18.41
C GLU A 419 11.81 -16.65 18.12
N GLN A 420 11.15 -16.13 19.16
CA GLN A 420 9.92 -15.35 19.02
C GLN A 420 10.10 -14.05 18.22
N ILE A 421 11.22 -13.34 18.40
CA ILE A 421 11.50 -12.10 17.66
C ILE A 421 11.69 -12.41 16.17
N ILE A 422 12.49 -13.42 15.86
CA ILE A 422 12.80 -13.80 14.47
C ILE A 422 11.58 -14.43 13.80
N GLU A 423 10.77 -15.19 14.54
CA GLU A 423 9.48 -15.68 14.07
C GLU A 423 8.56 -14.51 13.70
N THR A 424 8.41 -13.51 14.56
CA THR A 424 7.57 -12.34 14.27
C THR A 424 8.09 -11.59 13.02
N LEU A 425 9.41 -11.48 12.86
CA LEU A 425 10.03 -10.86 11.69
C LEU A 425 9.76 -11.66 10.40
N THR A 426 9.95 -12.98 10.42
CA THR A 426 9.77 -13.84 9.25
C THR A 426 8.30 -13.92 8.82
N GLN A 427 7.36 -13.95 9.78
CA GLN A 427 5.92 -13.80 9.51
C GLN A 427 5.62 -12.45 8.83
N PHE A 428 6.19 -11.36 9.36
CA PHE A 428 6.00 -10.03 8.78
C PHE A 428 6.52 -9.93 7.34
N LEU A 429 7.74 -10.42 7.10
CA LEU A 429 8.34 -10.49 5.76
C LEU A 429 7.50 -11.37 4.82
N GLY A 430 7.03 -12.53 5.28
CA GLY A 430 6.18 -13.40 4.49
C GLY A 430 4.84 -12.76 4.11
N TRP A 431 4.20 -12.00 5.01
CA TRP A 431 2.98 -11.25 4.68
C TRP A 431 3.24 -10.10 3.71
N SER A 432 4.42 -9.48 3.75
CA SER A 432 4.77 -8.37 2.88
C SER A 432 4.82 -8.74 1.39
N VAL A 433 5.06 -10.03 1.09
CA VAL A 433 5.04 -10.60 -0.27
C VAL A 433 3.69 -10.37 -0.96
N LEU A 434 2.58 -10.31 -0.22
CA LEU A 434 1.25 -10.06 -0.80
C LEU A 434 1.19 -8.72 -1.55
N ASN A 435 1.89 -7.69 -1.07
CA ASN A 435 1.90 -6.39 -1.71
C ASN A 435 2.55 -6.50 -3.09
N THR A 436 3.72 -7.13 -3.16
CA THR A 436 4.47 -7.30 -4.42
C THR A 436 3.68 -8.11 -5.46
N ASP A 437 3.03 -9.21 -5.07
CA ASP A 437 2.16 -10.01 -5.96
C ASP A 437 0.96 -9.20 -6.47
N THR A 438 0.38 -8.35 -5.61
CA THR A 438 -0.74 -7.49 -6.00
C THR A 438 -0.33 -6.42 -7.01
N TYR A 439 0.82 -5.77 -6.81
CA TYR A 439 1.35 -4.77 -7.74
C TYR A 439 1.76 -5.40 -9.08
N ASP A 440 2.39 -6.58 -9.08
CA ASP A 440 2.71 -7.29 -10.32
C ASP A 440 1.45 -7.63 -11.12
N LYS A 441 0.40 -8.13 -10.45
CA LYS A 441 -0.90 -8.39 -11.08
C LYS A 441 -1.54 -7.11 -11.63
N MET A 442 -1.49 -6.02 -10.88
CA MET A 442 -1.99 -4.72 -11.34
C MET A 442 -1.26 -4.25 -12.60
N ASN A 443 0.08 -4.30 -12.62
CA ASN A 443 0.87 -3.94 -13.80
C ASN A 443 0.54 -4.82 -15.01
N LYS A 444 0.35 -6.14 -14.81
CA LYS A 444 -0.08 -7.05 -15.88
C LYS A 444 -1.46 -6.69 -16.44
N LEU A 445 -2.39 -6.24 -15.58
CA LEU A 445 -3.71 -5.80 -16.02
C LEU A 445 -3.65 -4.47 -16.79
N GLU A 446 -2.81 -3.54 -16.34
CA GLU A 446 -2.57 -2.27 -17.04
C GLU A 446 -1.98 -2.51 -18.42
N ASN A 447 -0.93 -3.33 -18.53
CA ASN A 447 -0.35 -3.72 -19.81
C ASN A 447 -1.38 -4.38 -20.75
N ARG A 448 -2.26 -5.25 -20.23
CA ARG A 448 -3.34 -5.85 -21.03
C ARG A 448 -4.33 -4.82 -21.56
N LYS A 449 -4.68 -3.83 -20.73
CA LYS A 449 -5.57 -2.73 -21.11
C LYS A 449 -4.91 -1.91 -22.23
N ASP A 450 -3.64 -1.56 -22.09
CA ASP A 450 -2.91 -0.76 -23.09
C ASP A 450 -2.82 -1.50 -24.43
N ILE A 451 -2.50 -2.79 -24.44
CA ILE A 451 -2.48 -3.62 -25.65
C ILE A 451 -3.88 -3.65 -26.30
N ALA A 452 -4.94 -3.85 -25.51
CA ALA A 452 -6.30 -3.87 -26.05
C ALA A 452 -6.71 -2.51 -26.64
N GLN A 453 -6.30 -1.40 -26.02
CA GLN A 453 -6.53 -0.05 -26.56
C GLN A 453 -5.78 0.16 -27.87
N GLU A 454 -4.52 -0.27 -27.97
CA GLU A 454 -3.74 -0.19 -29.21
C GLU A 454 -4.40 -0.98 -30.35
N MET A 455 -4.88 -2.20 -30.07
CA MET A 455 -5.61 -3.01 -31.05
C MET A 455 -6.89 -2.32 -31.53
N LEU A 456 -7.63 -1.68 -30.63
CA LEU A 456 -8.85 -0.95 -30.98
C LEU A 456 -8.54 0.29 -31.82
N MET A 457 -7.51 1.06 -31.44
CA MET A 457 -7.04 2.22 -32.20
C MET A 457 -6.62 1.83 -33.61
N TYR A 458 -5.88 0.73 -33.77
CA TYR A 458 -5.47 0.23 -35.09
C TYR A 458 -6.66 -0.04 -36.02
N GLN A 459 -7.77 -0.61 -35.50
CA GLN A 459 -8.97 -0.88 -36.30
C GLN A 459 -9.72 0.40 -36.70
N THR A 460 -9.78 1.37 -35.78
CA THR A 460 -10.51 2.64 -36.02
C THR A 460 -9.72 3.62 -36.88
N LYS A 461 -8.39 3.57 -36.83
CA LYS A 461 -7.49 4.45 -37.57
C LYS A 461 -7.70 4.31 -39.08
N ALA A 462 -7.64 5.45 -39.77
CA ALA A 462 -7.73 5.48 -41.22
C ALA A 462 -6.47 4.86 -41.85
N THR A 463 -6.69 3.89 -42.71
CA THR A 463 -5.67 3.19 -43.49
C THR A 463 -5.04 4.10 -44.54
N PRO A 464 -3.81 3.80 -45.03
CA PRO A 464 -3.21 4.56 -46.11
C PRO A 464 -4.07 4.66 -47.37
N SER A 465 -4.82 3.61 -47.71
CA SER A 465 -5.76 3.61 -48.84
C SER A 465 -6.98 4.52 -48.61
N GLU A 466 -7.48 4.60 -47.39
CA GLU A 466 -8.58 5.52 -47.04
C GLU A 466 -8.11 6.97 -47.14
N VAL A 467 -6.88 7.28 -46.71
CA VAL A 467 -6.27 8.62 -46.88
C VAL A 467 -6.08 8.94 -48.36
N GLU A 468 -5.58 7.99 -49.16
CA GLU A 468 -5.39 8.14 -50.61
C GLU A 468 -6.70 8.41 -51.35
N SER A 469 -7.84 7.90 -50.86
CA SER A 469 -9.16 8.15 -51.47
C SER A 469 -9.56 9.63 -51.51
N ILE A 470 -8.96 10.46 -50.65
CA ILE A 470 -9.18 11.91 -50.58
C ILE A 470 -7.92 12.64 -51.06
N LEU A 471 -6.77 12.31 -50.49
CA LEU A 471 -5.49 12.88 -50.85
C LEU A 471 -4.88 12.06 -51.99
N LYS A 472 -5.29 12.33 -53.24
CA LYS A 472 -4.86 11.59 -54.45
C LYS A 472 -3.40 11.86 -54.86
N TYR A 473 -2.45 11.71 -53.94
CA TYR A 473 -1.04 12.02 -54.17
C TYR A 473 -0.38 11.09 -55.20
N LYS A 474 -0.72 9.80 -55.21
CA LYS A 474 -0.15 8.84 -56.17
C LYS A 474 -0.49 9.19 -57.62
N GLU A 475 -1.77 9.46 -57.87
CA GLU A 475 -2.27 9.82 -59.20
C GLU A 475 -1.72 11.17 -59.68
N LYS A 476 -1.68 12.18 -58.79
CA LYS A 476 -1.29 13.55 -59.20
C LYS A 476 0.21 13.82 -59.20
N LEU A 477 1.00 13.13 -58.37
CA LEU A 477 2.45 13.35 -58.26
C LEU A 477 3.29 12.21 -58.84
N ASN A 478 2.71 11.06 -59.20
CA ASN A 478 3.42 9.85 -59.63
C ASN A 478 4.45 9.34 -58.59
N VAL A 479 4.10 9.47 -57.31
CA VAL A 479 4.95 9.05 -56.18
C VAL A 479 4.28 7.91 -55.42
N ASN A 480 5.07 6.91 -54.97
CA ASN A 480 4.53 5.73 -54.29
C ASN A 480 4.45 5.88 -52.76
N SER A 481 5.16 6.85 -52.17
CA SER A 481 5.22 7.12 -50.73
C SER A 481 4.82 8.57 -50.40
N LEU A 482 4.10 8.76 -49.30
CA LEU A 482 3.78 10.09 -48.76
C LEU A 482 5.01 10.83 -48.24
N GLU A 483 6.03 10.08 -47.77
CA GLU A 483 7.27 10.62 -47.21
C GLU A 483 8.13 11.36 -48.24
N GLU A 484 7.93 11.05 -49.52
CA GLU A 484 8.63 11.67 -50.66
C GLU A 484 7.94 12.95 -51.16
N CYS A 485 6.75 13.29 -50.62
CA CYS A 485 5.95 14.42 -51.07
C CYS A 485 6.21 15.70 -50.26
N ASP A 486 6.39 16.82 -50.94
CA ASP A 486 6.45 18.13 -50.27
C ASP A 486 5.08 18.52 -49.70
N GLN A 487 5.07 18.99 -48.44
CA GLN A 487 3.85 19.37 -47.72
C GLN A 487 3.01 20.42 -48.47
N LYS A 488 3.65 21.30 -49.24
CA LYS A 488 2.99 22.33 -50.05
C LYS A 488 2.21 21.73 -51.23
N ASP A 489 2.77 20.72 -51.89
CA ASP A 489 2.10 20.02 -52.99
C ASP A 489 0.92 19.21 -52.47
N LEU A 490 1.06 18.55 -51.32
CA LEU A 490 -0.03 17.83 -50.67
C LEU A 490 -1.21 18.77 -50.30
N ILE A 491 -0.92 19.97 -49.78
CA ILE A 491 -1.96 20.96 -49.49
C ILE A 491 -2.64 21.45 -50.79
N ARG A 492 -1.89 21.65 -51.87
CA ARG A 492 -2.45 22.04 -53.18
C ARG A 492 -3.41 20.97 -53.69
N ILE A 493 -2.97 19.70 -53.69
CA ILE A 493 -3.78 18.56 -54.13
C ILE A 493 -5.03 18.44 -53.29
N LEU A 494 -4.90 18.54 -51.97
CA LEU A 494 -6.04 18.47 -51.07
C LEU A 494 -7.05 19.57 -51.41
N LYS A 495 -6.63 20.84 -51.53
CA LYS A 495 -7.51 21.96 -51.88
C LYS A 495 -8.26 21.78 -53.21
N GLU A 496 -7.63 21.16 -54.21
CA GLU A 496 -8.25 20.88 -55.51
C GLU A 496 -9.38 19.82 -55.41
N GLU A 497 -9.26 18.86 -54.50
CA GLU A 497 -10.25 17.79 -54.31
C GLU A 497 -11.41 18.20 -53.37
N LEU A 498 -11.26 19.29 -52.61
CA LEU A 498 -12.29 19.74 -51.67
C LEU A 498 -13.44 20.46 -52.39
N PRO A 499 -14.71 20.20 -52.02
CA PRO A 499 -15.86 20.84 -52.63
C PRO A 499 -15.85 22.36 -52.43
N ASP A 500 -16.45 23.11 -53.35
CA ASP A 500 -16.65 24.55 -53.15
C ASP A 500 -17.68 24.75 -52.01
N PRO A 501 -17.35 25.54 -50.97
CA PRO A 501 -18.26 25.77 -49.85
C PRO A 501 -19.59 26.44 -50.26
N LYS A 502 -19.65 27.14 -51.40
CA LYS A 502 -20.88 27.76 -51.91
C LYS A 502 -21.84 26.75 -52.52
N ASP A 503 -21.32 25.77 -53.26
CA ASP A 503 -22.12 24.76 -53.96
C ASP A 503 -22.93 23.89 -52.98
N LEU A 504 -22.36 23.65 -51.80
CA LEU A 504 -22.98 22.87 -50.73
C LEU A 504 -23.58 23.73 -49.63
N GLU A 505 -23.57 25.06 -49.75
CA GLU A 505 -24.10 26.00 -48.75
C GLU A 505 -23.49 25.82 -47.33
N LEU A 506 -22.20 25.49 -47.22
CA LEU A 506 -21.54 25.21 -45.92
C LEU A 506 -21.52 26.40 -44.96
N TYR A 507 -21.64 27.63 -45.48
CA TYR A 507 -21.73 28.86 -44.68
C TYR A 507 -23.15 29.18 -44.20
N GLU A 508 -24.16 28.46 -44.67
CA GLU A 508 -25.56 28.76 -44.39
C GLU A 508 -26.08 27.93 -43.21
N PHE A 509 -26.87 28.55 -42.32
CA PHE A 509 -27.50 27.84 -41.20
C PHE A 509 -28.50 26.77 -41.66
N ARG A 510 -29.07 26.93 -42.87
CA ARG A 510 -30.04 26.00 -43.47
C ARG A 510 -29.43 24.73 -44.07
N PHE A 511 -28.10 24.57 -44.04
CA PHE A 511 -27.39 23.42 -44.58
C PHE A 511 -28.07 22.08 -44.22
N SER A 512 -28.15 21.17 -45.19
CA SER A 512 -28.64 19.81 -45.03
C SER A 512 -27.64 18.81 -45.59
N ASP A 513 -27.28 17.81 -44.78
CA ASP A 513 -26.33 16.76 -45.14
C ASP A 513 -26.98 15.58 -45.89
N PHE A 514 -28.30 15.47 -45.92
CA PHE A 514 -29.00 14.35 -46.57
C PHE A 514 -28.62 14.09 -48.04
N PRO A 515 -28.39 15.12 -48.89
CA PRO A 515 -27.94 14.91 -50.26
C PRO A 515 -26.47 14.47 -50.38
N VAL A 516 -25.69 14.56 -49.30
CA VAL A 516 -24.25 14.32 -49.29
C VAL A 516 -23.94 12.95 -48.70
N THR A 517 -23.02 12.21 -49.31
CA THR A 517 -22.56 10.91 -48.77
C THR A 517 -21.68 11.12 -47.54
N GLU A 518 -21.56 10.12 -46.68
CA GLU A 518 -20.69 10.23 -45.50
C GLU A 518 -19.22 10.50 -45.85
N HIS A 519 -18.74 9.90 -46.95
CA HIS A 519 -17.41 10.19 -47.49
C HIS A 519 -17.29 11.65 -47.96
N GLY A 520 -18.32 12.19 -48.62
CA GLY A 520 -18.39 13.61 -48.99
C GLY A 520 -18.31 14.53 -47.78
N LEU A 521 -18.95 14.18 -46.66
CA LEU A 521 -18.90 14.97 -45.41
C LEU A 521 -17.48 15.05 -44.82
N ILE A 522 -16.63 14.03 -45.02
CA ILE A 522 -15.21 14.08 -44.60
C ILE A 522 -14.50 15.22 -45.35
N THR A 523 -14.69 15.30 -46.67
CA THR A 523 -14.10 16.39 -47.48
C THR A 523 -14.67 17.76 -47.10
N CYS A 524 -15.97 17.84 -46.81
CA CYS A 524 -16.59 19.08 -46.31
C CYS A 524 -15.97 19.51 -44.98
N GLY A 525 -15.71 18.55 -44.07
CA GLY A 525 -15.12 18.84 -42.76
C GLY A 525 -13.69 19.35 -42.88
N ILE A 526 -12.88 18.75 -43.76
CA ILE A 526 -11.53 19.22 -44.08
C ILE A 526 -11.60 20.65 -44.67
N ARG A 527 -12.55 20.92 -45.56
CA ARG A 527 -12.79 22.27 -46.12
C ARG A 527 -13.03 23.31 -45.01
N LEU A 528 -13.77 22.99 -43.95
CA LEU A 528 -14.02 23.94 -42.85
C LEU A 528 -12.71 24.41 -42.17
N PHE A 529 -11.72 23.53 -42.00
CA PHE A 529 -10.41 23.90 -41.43
C PHE A 529 -9.60 24.82 -42.36
N PHE A 530 -9.76 24.71 -43.67
CA PHE A 530 -9.17 25.66 -44.61
C PHE A 530 -9.86 27.02 -44.53
N GLU A 531 -11.20 27.05 -44.44
CA GLU A 531 -11.98 28.30 -44.38
C GLU A 531 -11.73 29.11 -43.09
N ILE A 532 -11.39 28.48 -41.96
CA ILE A 532 -10.95 29.18 -40.74
C ILE A 532 -9.46 29.54 -40.74
N ASN A 533 -8.72 29.24 -41.82
CA ASN A 533 -7.31 29.54 -42.03
C ASN A 533 -6.33 28.95 -40.99
N VAL A 534 -6.65 27.79 -40.41
CA VAL A 534 -5.79 27.17 -39.38
C VAL A 534 -4.71 26.27 -39.98
N VAL A 535 -4.97 25.67 -41.15
CA VAL A 535 -4.04 24.76 -41.83
C VAL A 535 -2.74 25.47 -42.19
N GLU A 536 -2.83 26.65 -42.80
CA GLU A 536 -1.65 27.44 -43.18
C GLU A 536 -0.98 28.10 -41.97
N LYS A 537 -1.78 28.65 -41.04
CA LYS A 537 -1.28 29.38 -39.88
C LYS A 537 -0.50 28.50 -38.90
N PHE A 538 -1.05 27.32 -38.57
CA PHE A 538 -0.44 26.37 -37.62
C PHE A 538 0.35 25.27 -38.33
N LYS A 539 0.48 25.34 -39.66
CA LYS A 539 1.21 24.38 -40.49
C LYS A 539 0.74 22.94 -40.25
N VAL A 540 -0.57 22.72 -40.26
CA VAL A 540 -1.16 21.39 -40.04
C VAL A 540 -0.84 20.51 -41.25
N PRO A 541 -0.22 19.32 -41.09
CA PRO A 541 0.05 18.44 -42.21
C PRO A 541 -1.24 17.93 -42.87
N ALA A 542 -1.32 18.04 -44.20
CA ALA A 542 -2.48 17.63 -45.00
C ALA A 542 -2.82 16.14 -44.80
N GLU A 543 -1.80 15.28 -44.72
CA GLU A 543 -1.98 13.85 -44.44
C GLU A 543 -2.63 13.64 -43.08
N VAL A 544 -2.11 14.27 -42.03
CA VAL A 544 -2.59 14.10 -40.65
C VAL A 544 -3.99 14.66 -40.49
N LEU A 545 -4.31 15.81 -41.09
CA LEU A 545 -5.67 16.34 -41.10
C LEU A 545 -6.66 15.39 -41.80
N THR A 546 -6.27 14.85 -42.95
CA THR A 546 -7.10 13.90 -43.71
C THR A 546 -7.32 12.61 -42.91
N ARG A 547 -6.23 12.05 -42.35
CA ARG A 547 -6.26 10.83 -41.53
C ARG A 547 -7.09 11.04 -40.26
N TRP A 548 -6.93 12.17 -39.58
CA TRP A 548 -7.69 12.50 -38.38
C TRP A 548 -9.18 12.59 -38.68
N MET A 549 -9.60 13.38 -39.69
CA MET A 549 -11.03 13.52 -40.01
C MET A 549 -11.68 12.19 -40.38
N TYR A 550 -10.98 11.36 -41.18
CA TYR A 550 -11.48 10.04 -41.55
C TYR A 550 -11.55 9.09 -40.33
N THR A 551 -10.56 9.16 -39.43
CA THR A 551 -10.54 8.37 -38.19
C THR A 551 -11.65 8.80 -37.23
N VAL A 552 -11.91 10.09 -37.10
CA VAL A 552 -13.05 10.61 -36.31
C VAL A 552 -14.35 10.04 -36.87
N ARG A 553 -14.57 10.09 -38.20
CA ARG A 553 -15.75 9.45 -38.84
C ARG A 553 -15.85 7.97 -38.48
N LYS A 554 -14.76 7.20 -38.53
CA LYS A 554 -14.74 5.76 -38.18
C LYS A 554 -14.97 5.49 -36.69
N GLY A 555 -14.69 6.46 -35.82
CA GLY A 555 -14.94 6.39 -34.38
C GLY A 555 -16.41 6.60 -34.01
N TYR A 556 -17.22 7.21 -34.87
CA TYR A 556 -18.67 7.23 -34.69
C TYR A 556 -19.29 5.87 -35.02
N ARG A 557 -20.29 5.47 -34.22
CA ARG A 557 -21.00 4.21 -34.42
C ARG A 557 -22.11 4.35 -35.46
N ASP A 558 -22.45 3.23 -36.07
CA ASP A 558 -23.61 3.12 -36.95
C ASP A 558 -24.87 2.92 -36.11
N ILE A 559 -25.39 4.03 -35.57
CA ILE A 559 -26.62 4.11 -34.77
C ILE A 559 -27.56 5.17 -35.34
N THR A 560 -28.82 5.14 -34.91
CA THR A 560 -29.93 5.86 -35.55
C THR A 560 -29.72 7.37 -35.63
N TYR A 561 -29.36 8.05 -34.54
CA TYR A 561 -29.16 9.51 -34.55
C TYR A 561 -27.72 9.94 -34.19
N HIS A 562 -27.15 9.48 -33.07
CA HIS A 562 -25.81 9.91 -32.62
C HIS A 562 -24.66 9.25 -33.41
N ASN A 563 -24.65 9.47 -34.73
CA ASN A 563 -23.68 8.95 -35.69
C ASN A 563 -22.85 10.10 -36.32
N TRP A 564 -22.03 9.76 -37.34
CA TRP A 564 -21.15 10.73 -38.00
C TRP A 564 -21.88 11.95 -38.58
N ARG A 565 -23.13 11.79 -39.08
CA ARG A 565 -23.90 12.92 -39.63
C ARG A 565 -24.24 13.93 -38.55
N HIS A 566 -24.59 13.47 -37.35
CA HIS A 566 -24.81 14.35 -36.21
C HIS A 566 -23.51 15.09 -35.85
N GLY A 567 -22.42 14.36 -35.62
CA GLY A 567 -21.11 14.96 -35.31
C GLY A 567 -20.64 15.99 -36.35
N PHE A 568 -20.86 15.70 -37.64
CA PHE A 568 -20.56 16.64 -38.72
C PHE A 568 -21.43 17.90 -38.67
N ASN A 569 -22.75 17.77 -38.50
CA ASN A 569 -23.66 18.92 -38.45
C ASN A 569 -23.38 19.83 -37.25
N VAL A 570 -22.97 19.27 -36.11
CA VAL A 570 -22.52 20.05 -34.94
C VAL A 570 -21.23 20.82 -35.27
N GLY A 571 -20.24 20.16 -35.90
CA GLY A 571 -19.02 20.82 -36.38
C GLY A 571 -19.28 21.92 -37.41
N GLN A 572 -20.18 21.68 -38.37
CA GLN A 572 -20.60 22.66 -39.38
C GLN A 572 -21.31 23.85 -38.73
N THR A 573 -22.20 23.61 -37.78
CA THR A 573 -22.89 24.70 -37.08
C THR A 573 -21.93 25.53 -36.24
N MET A 574 -20.96 24.91 -35.57
CA MET A 574 -19.90 25.61 -34.85
C MET A 574 -19.10 26.53 -35.80
N PHE A 575 -18.72 26.01 -36.97
CA PHE A 575 -18.08 26.79 -38.02
C PHE A 575 -18.94 27.98 -38.47
N THR A 576 -20.23 27.75 -38.76
CA THR A 576 -21.14 28.81 -39.22
C THR A 576 -21.37 29.89 -38.16
N LEU A 577 -21.49 29.53 -36.88
CA LEU A 577 -21.60 30.50 -35.79
C LEU A 577 -20.34 31.37 -35.67
N LEU A 578 -19.15 30.77 -35.82
CA LEU A 578 -17.88 31.50 -35.79
C LEU A 578 -17.77 32.47 -36.98
N MET A 579 -18.08 32.01 -38.19
CA MET A 579 -17.87 32.75 -39.43
C MET A 579 -19.06 33.65 -39.79
N THR A 580 -20.22 33.05 -40.13
CA THR A 580 -21.44 33.76 -40.54
C THR A 580 -22.09 34.48 -39.35
N GLY A 581 -22.09 33.86 -38.17
CA GLY A 581 -22.56 34.49 -36.92
C GLY A 581 -21.61 35.56 -36.36
N LYS A 582 -20.42 35.73 -36.96
CA LYS A 582 -19.37 36.70 -36.57
C LYS A 582 -18.94 36.61 -35.10
N ILE A 583 -19.05 35.45 -34.46
CA ILE A 583 -18.60 35.24 -33.09
C ILE A 583 -17.07 35.08 -33.01
N LYS A 584 -16.39 34.72 -34.11
CA LYS A 584 -14.93 34.55 -34.17
C LYS A 584 -14.16 35.76 -33.65
N LYS A 585 -14.71 36.97 -33.71
CA LYS A 585 -14.06 38.20 -33.21
C LYS A 585 -13.72 38.19 -31.71
N TYR A 586 -14.37 37.36 -30.90
CA TYR A 586 -14.02 37.20 -29.48
C TYR A 586 -12.94 36.16 -29.24
N TYR A 587 -12.63 35.33 -30.23
CA TYR A 587 -11.76 34.17 -30.10
C TYR A 587 -10.52 34.32 -30.98
N THR A 588 -9.43 33.71 -30.54
CA THR A 588 -8.22 33.56 -31.35
C THR A 588 -8.40 32.41 -32.34
N ASP A 589 -7.56 32.36 -33.38
CA ASP A 589 -7.59 31.25 -34.34
C ASP A 589 -7.29 29.89 -33.68
N LEU A 590 -6.54 29.87 -32.58
CA LEU A 590 -6.27 28.64 -31.81
C LEU A 590 -7.53 28.16 -31.07
N GLU A 591 -8.26 29.08 -30.44
CA GLU A 591 -9.52 28.76 -29.75
C GLU A 591 -10.57 28.29 -30.77
N ALA A 592 -10.70 28.98 -31.91
CA ALA A 592 -11.59 28.56 -32.99
C ALA A 592 -11.21 27.18 -33.56
N PHE A 593 -9.91 26.90 -33.73
CA PHE A 593 -9.41 25.60 -34.16
C PHE A 593 -9.83 24.49 -33.19
N ALA A 594 -9.62 24.70 -31.89
CA ALA A 594 -9.99 23.76 -30.85
C ALA A 594 -11.51 23.53 -30.77
N MET A 595 -12.32 24.60 -30.85
CA MET A 595 -13.78 24.53 -30.79
C MET A 595 -14.38 23.71 -31.92
N VAL A 596 -13.93 23.93 -33.17
CA VAL A 596 -14.41 23.16 -34.33
C VAL A 596 -13.98 21.70 -34.22
N ALA A 597 -12.72 21.44 -33.82
CA ALA A 597 -12.25 20.06 -33.65
C ALA A 597 -12.98 19.33 -32.51
N ALA A 598 -13.25 20.00 -31.38
CA ALA A 598 -14.02 19.45 -30.27
C ALA A 598 -15.46 19.15 -30.68
N ALA A 599 -16.10 20.02 -31.48
CA ALA A 599 -17.45 19.81 -32.00
C ALA A 599 -17.54 18.53 -32.84
N PHE A 600 -16.54 18.22 -33.67
CA PHE A 600 -16.51 16.97 -34.43
C PHE A 600 -16.35 15.73 -33.57
N CYS A 601 -15.80 15.83 -32.36
CA CYS A 601 -15.52 14.67 -31.50
C CYS A 601 -16.48 14.52 -30.31
N HIS A 602 -17.41 15.46 -30.10
CA HIS A 602 -18.16 15.55 -28.83
C HIS A 602 -18.99 14.29 -28.49
N ASP A 603 -19.43 13.55 -29.51
CA ASP A 603 -20.27 12.34 -29.39
C ASP A 603 -19.60 11.08 -29.98
N ILE A 604 -18.27 11.08 -30.10
CA ILE A 604 -17.52 9.95 -30.66
C ILE A 604 -17.72 8.69 -29.80
N ASP A 605 -17.95 7.52 -30.41
CA ASP A 605 -18.28 6.27 -29.71
C ASP A 605 -19.58 6.30 -28.86
N HIS A 606 -20.55 7.17 -29.17
CA HIS A 606 -21.87 7.12 -28.53
C HIS A 606 -22.58 5.77 -28.74
N ARG A 607 -23.26 5.27 -27.70
CA ARG A 607 -23.74 3.87 -27.62
C ARG A 607 -25.26 3.69 -27.83
N GLY A 608 -25.98 4.75 -28.15
CA GLY A 608 -27.43 4.70 -28.32
C GLY A 608 -28.23 4.80 -27.01
N THR A 609 -27.57 5.13 -25.90
CA THR A 609 -28.20 5.17 -24.57
C THR A 609 -27.67 6.34 -23.76
N ASN A 610 -28.50 6.95 -22.92
CA ASN A 610 -28.11 8.11 -22.12
C ASN A 610 -27.39 7.77 -20.79
N ASN A 611 -26.86 8.82 -20.12
CA ASN A 611 -26.17 8.73 -18.83
C ASN A 611 -27.00 8.05 -17.73
N LEU A 612 -28.33 8.24 -17.70
CA LEU A 612 -29.20 7.62 -16.70
C LEU A 612 -29.26 6.10 -16.88
N TYR A 613 -29.34 5.62 -18.12
CA TYR A 613 -29.30 4.19 -18.42
C TYR A 613 -27.97 3.57 -18.00
N GLN A 614 -26.84 4.22 -18.30
CA GLN A 614 -25.50 3.75 -17.91
C GLN A 614 -25.38 3.55 -16.39
N MET A 615 -25.97 4.44 -15.61
CA MET A 615 -26.05 4.30 -14.14
C MET A 615 -26.94 3.13 -13.73
N LYS A 616 -28.16 3.03 -14.29
CA LYS A 616 -29.11 1.95 -13.95
C LYS A 616 -28.58 0.56 -14.33
N SER A 617 -27.86 0.45 -15.44
CA SER A 617 -27.28 -0.80 -15.93
C SER A 617 -25.95 -1.16 -15.27
N ALA A 618 -25.46 -0.34 -14.32
CA ALA A 618 -24.17 -0.50 -13.63
C ALA A 618 -22.98 -0.70 -14.59
N ALA A 619 -23.00 0.01 -15.73
CA ALA A 619 -21.97 -0.10 -16.76
C ALA A 619 -20.58 0.29 -16.22
N PRO A 620 -19.47 -0.27 -16.77
CA PRO A 620 -18.12 0.09 -16.34
C PRO A 620 -17.84 1.60 -16.39
N LEU A 621 -18.37 2.31 -17.40
CA LEU A 621 -18.23 3.76 -17.53
C LEU A 621 -18.87 4.51 -16.35
N ALA A 622 -20.00 4.04 -15.84
CA ALA A 622 -20.66 4.64 -14.67
C ALA A 622 -19.90 4.38 -13.35
N LYS A 623 -19.05 3.34 -13.31
CA LYS A 623 -18.15 3.09 -12.18
C LYS A 623 -16.87 3.93 -12.28
N LEU A 624 -16.42 4.21 -13.50
CA LEU A 624 -15.25 5.02 -13.77
C LEU A 624 -15.51 6.52 -13.58
N HIS A 625 -16.69 7.00 -13.99
CA HIS A 625 -17.07 8.41 -13.95
C HIS A 625 -18.30 8.64 -13.06
N GLY A 626 -18.23 9.64 -12.17
CA GLY A 626 -19.33 9.99 -11.27
C GLY A 626 -20.32 11.02 -11.82
N SER A 627 -19.96 11.75 -12.88
CA SER A 627 -20.81 12.76 -13.54
C SER A 627 -20.43 12.91 -15.01
N SER A 628 -21.41 13.27 -15.86
CA SER A 628 -21.24 13.43 -17.31
C SER A 628 -20.49 12.24 -17.92
N ILE A 629 -21.07 11.05 -17.73
CA ILE A 629 -20.40 9.75 -17.89
C ILE A 629 -19.94 9.57 -19.34
N LEU A 630 -20.84 9.79 -20.29
CA LEU A 630 -20.57 9.64 -21.72
C LEU A 630 -19.70 10.78 -22.25
N GLU A 631 -19.95 12.02 -21.82
CA GLU A 631 -19.17 13.18 -22.26
C GLU A 631 -17.69 13.06 -21.86
N ARG A 632 -17.41 12.51 -20.66
CA ARG A 632 -16.03 12.19 -20.25
C ARG A 632 -15.41 11.06 -21.06
N HIS A 633 -16.21 10.07 -21.45
CA HIS A 633 -15.77 9.00 -22.35
C HIS A 633 -15.41 9.55 -23.75
N HIS A 634 -16.25 10.41 -24.33
CA HIS A 634 -16.00 11.08 -25.60
C HIS A 634 -14.71 11.93 -25.54
N LEU A 635 -14.51 12.66 -24.44
CA LEU A 635 -13.30 13.43 -24.18
C LEU A 635 -12.05 12.53 -24.09
N GLU A 636 -12.11 11.43 -23.33
CA GLU A 636 -10.98 10.51 -23.17
C GLU A 636 -10.61 9.83 -24.49
N TYR A 637 -11.62 9.41 -25.26
CA TYR A 637 -11.42 8.87 -26.61
C TYR A 637 -10.74 9.90 -27.50
N SER A 638 -11.21 11.16 -27.48
CA SER A 638 -10.62 12.27 -28.23
C SER A 638 -9.17 12.53 -27.84
N LYS A 639 -8.85 12.53 -26.53
CA LYS A 639 -7.48 12.70 -26.03
C LYS A 639 -6.59 11.54 -26.47
N THR A 640 -7.10 10.30 -26.47
CA THR A 640 -6.38 9.12 -26.97
C THR A 640 -6.02 9.26 -28.44
N LEU A 641 -6.93 9.73 -29.30
CA LEU A 641 -6.64 10.01 -30.71
C LEU A 641 -5.52 11.05 -30.89
N LEU A 642 -5.44 12.04 -30.01
CA LEU A 642 -4.43 13.10 -30.07
C LEU A 642 -3.07 12.69 -29.47
N GLN A 643 -2.98 11.55 -28.77
CA GLN A 643 -1.72 11.00 -28.29
C GLN A 643 -0.91 10.32 -29.42
N ASP A 644 -1.58 9.82 -30.46
CA ASP A 644 -0.93 9.28 -31.65
C ASP A 644 -0.43 10.44 -32.55
N GLU A 645 0.89 10.56 -32.71
CA GLU A 645 1.52 11.62 -33.50
C GLU A 645 1.00 11.69 -34.94
N SER A 646 0.65 10.54 -35.53
CA SER A 646 0.18 10.45 -36.91
C SER A 646 -1.29 10.86 -37.09
N LEU A 647 -2.02 11.06 -36.00
CA LEU A 647 -3.40 11.57 -35.92
C LEU A 647 -3.48 12.96 -35.30
N ASN A 648 -2.45 13.40 -34.58
CA ASN A 648 -2.46 14.65 -33.86
C ASN A 648 -2.33 15.87 -34.80
N ILE A 649 -3.48 16.48 -35.14
CA ILE A 649 -3.56 17.72 -35.93
C ILE A 649 -2.94 18.94 -35.23
N PHE A 650 -2.57 18.83 -33.95
CA PHE A 650 -1.94 19.86 -33.13
C PHE A 650 -0.44 19.62 -32.90
N GLN A 651 0.17 18.63 -33.54
CA GLN A 651 1.58 18.23 -33.30
C GLN A 651 2.62 19.37 -33.47
N ASN A 652 2.32 20.37 -34.32
CA ASN A 652 3.21 21.51 -34.57
C ASN A 652 3.01 22.68 -33.60
N LEU A 653 2.10 22.55 -32.63
CA LEU A 653 1.89 23.55 -31.58
C LEU A 653 2.96 23.42 -30.48
N ASN A 654 3.25 24.53 -29.81
CA ASN A 654 4.07 24.45 -28.60
C ASN A 654 3.28 23.86 -27.43
N LYS A 655 3.99 23.39 -26.39
CA LYS A 655 3.38 22.75 -25.22
C LYS A 655 2.24 23.56 -24.58
N ARG A 656 2.42 24.88 -24.40
CA ARG A 656 1.40 25.76 -23.80
C ARG A 656 0.14 25.89 -24.66
N GLN A 657 0.32 25.98 -25.98
CA GLN A 657 -0.80 26.00 -26.92
C GLN A 657 -1.55 24.67 -26.90
N PHE A 658 -0.83 23.55 -26.88
CA PHE A 658 -1.44 22.22 -26.81
C PHE A 658 -2.22 22.00 -25.49
N GLU A 659 -1.66 22.40 -24.34
CA GLU A 659 -2.37 22.40 -23.05
C GLU A 659 -3.65 23.25 -23.11
N THR A 660 -3.61 24.40 -23.78
CA THR A 660 -4.78 25.25 -23.98
C THR A 660 -5.84 24.53 -24.83
N VAL A 661 -5.44 23.85 -25.90
CA VAL A 661 -6.37 23.05 -26.73
C VAL A 661 -7.03 21.95 -25.92
N LEU A 662 -6.27 21.19 -25.12
CA LEU A 662 -6.81 20.12 -24.29
C LEU A 662 -7.82 20.62 -23.25
N HIS A 663 -7.54 21.78 -22.63
CA HIS A 663 -8.48 22.44 -21.73
C HIS A 663 -9.77 22.86 -22.46
N LEU A 664 -9.66 23.43 -23.65
CA LEU A 664 -10.84 23.83 -24.44
C LEU A 664 -11.66 22.63 -24.90
N PHE A 665 -11.03 21.51 -25.28
CA PHE A 665 -11.72 20.25 -25.56
C PHE A 665 -12.53 19.78 -24.34
N GLU A 666 -11.93 19.83 -23.15
CA GLU A 666 -12.59 19.44 -21.92
C GLU A 666 -13.80 20.32 -21.61
N VAL A 667 -13.64 21.65 -21.68
CA VAL A 667 -14.73 22.59 -21.43
C VAL A 667 -15.84 22.44 -22.47
N ALA A 668 -15.49 22.25 -23.74
CA ALA A 668 -16.45 22.18 -24.84
C ALA A 668 -17.24 20.86 -24.81
N ILE A 669 -16.56 19.71 -24.75
CA ILE A 669 -17.20 18.39 -24.79
C ILE A 669 -18.01 18.15 -23.51
N ILE A 670 -17.48 18.47 -22.31
CA ILE A 670 -18.27 18.27 -21.08
C ILE A 670 -19.51 19.18 -21.04
N ALA A 671 -19.47 20.33 -21.71
CA ALA A 671 -20.60 21.26 -21.75
C ALA A 671 -21.80 20.79 -22.60
N THR A 672 -21.68 19.72 -23.39
CA THR A 672 -22.82 19.13 -24.12
C THR A 672 -23.82 18.47 -23.16
N ASP A 673 -23.40 18.10 -21.95
CA ASP A 673 -24.32 17.61 -20.92
C ASP A 673 -25.33 18.70 -20.50
N LEU A 674 -26.60 18.47 -20.84
CA LEU A 674 -27.70 19.38 -20.53
C LEU A 674 -27.86 19.68 -19.04
N ALA A 675 -27.39 18.80 -18.14
CA ALA A 675 -27.41 19.07 -16.70
C ALA A 675 -26.52 20.27 -16.31
N LEU A 676 -25.44 20.51 -17.06
CA LEU A 676 -24.53 21.64 -16.86
C LEU A 676 -25.01 22.90 -17.58
N TYR A 677 -25.68 22.74 -18.73
CA TYR A 677 -26.32 23.84 -19.47
C TYR A 677 -27.23 24.69 -18.56
N PHE A 678 -28.13 24.04 -17.79
CA PHE A 678 -29.06 24.77 -16.92
C PHE A 678 -28.37 25.60 -15.82
N LYS A 679 -27.15 25.23 -15.43
CA LYS A 679 -26.34 25.99 -14.47
C LYS A 679 -25.66 27.20 -15.12
N LYS A 680 -25.24 27.08 -16.39
CA LYS A 680 -24.49 28.12 -17.12
C LYS A 680 -25.39 29.17 -17.79
N ARG A 681 -26.64 28.82 -18.11
CA ARG A 681 -27.57 29.71 -18.84
C ARG A 681 -27.79 31.08 -18.19
N THR A 682 -27.84 31.16 -16.86
CA THR A 682 -28.04 32.42 -16.13
C THR A 682 -26.81 33.31 -16.16
N MET A 683 -25.60 32.72 -16.21
CA MET A 683 -24.36 33.46 -16.39
C MET A 683 -24.27 34.02 -17.81
N PHE A 684 -24.67 33.23 -18.80
CA PHE A 684 -24.73 33.68 -20.20
C PHE A 684 -25.70 34.86 -20.38
N GLN A 685 -26.91 34.79 -19.82
CA GLN A 685 -27.88 35.89 -19.89
C GLN A 685 -27.30 37.20 -19.33
N LYS A 686 -26.59 37.16 -18.20
CA LYS A 686 -25.94 38.35 -17.63
C LYS A 686 -24.85 38.92 -18.53
N ILE A 687 -24.12 38.07 -19.25
CA ILE A 687 -23.12 38.51 -20.23
C ILE A 687 -23.82 39.21 -21.40
N VAL A 688 -24.89 38.62 -21.92
CA VAL A 688 -25.69 39.22 -23.01
C VAL A 688 -26.29 40.56 -22.59
N ASP A 689 -26.92 40.65 -21.41
CA ASP A 689 -27.51 41.88 -20.88
C ASP A 689 -26.48 42.99 -20.63
N ALA A 690 -25.22 42.63 -20.35
CA ALA A 690 -24.13 43.59 -20.20
C ALA A 690 -23.66 44.11 -21.56
N ILE A 691 -23.54 43.22 -22.56
CA ILE A 691 -23.08 43.58 -23.91
C ILE A 691 -24.12 44.42 -24.64
N GLU A 692 -25.42 44.15 -24.45
CA GLU A 692 -26.52 44.93 -25.06
C GLU A 692 -26.51 46.41 -24.62
N LYS A 693 -25.92 46.72 -23.46
CA LYS A 693 -25.80 48.09 -22.93
C LYS A 693 -24.57 48.84 -23.44
N MET A 694 -23.65 48.17 -24.15
CA MET A 694 -22.42 48.79 -24.65
C MET A 694 -22.68 49.49 -25.98
N GLU A 695 -22.12 50.68 -26.16
CA GLU A 695 -22.39 51.51 -27.34
C GLU A 695 -21.53 51.12 -28.55
N THR A 696 -20.34 50.55 -28.31
CA THR A 696 -19.40 50.20 -29.37
C THR A 696 -19.03 48.71 -29.39
N GLU A 697 -18.77 48.20 -30.59
CA GLU A 697 -18.37 46.80 -30.79
C GLU A 697 -17.01 46.49 -30.15
N GLU A 698 -16.09 47.46 -30.13
CA GLU A 698 -14.77 47.31 -29.52
C GLU A 698 -14.85 47.09 -28.00
N GLU A 699 -15.76 47.80 -27.33
CA GLU A 699 -16.02 47.63 -25.89
C GLU A 699 -16.54 46.22 -25.60
N ALA A 700 -17.49 45.72 -26.40
CA ALA A 700 -18.01 44.36 -26.27
C ALA A 700 -16.92 43.30 -26.50
N ILE A 701 -16.07 43.47 -27.51
CA ILE A 701 -14.94 42.56 -27.78
C ILE A 701 -13.98 42.54 -26.60
N LYS A 702 -13.61 43.71 -26.09
CA LYS A 702 -12.69 43.84 -24.95
C LYS A 702 -13.28 43.25 -23.67
N TYR A 703 -14.57 43.46 -23.42
CA TYR A 703 -15.27 42.92 -22.25
C TYR A 703 -15.24 41.38 -22.20
N VAL A 704 -15.46 40.72 -23.33
CA VAL A 704 -15.41 39.26 -23.44
C VAL A 704 -13.97 38.76 -23.44
N SER A 705 -13.09 39.40 -24.21
CA SER A 705 -11.74 38.87 -24.47
C SER A 705 -10.79 38.95 -23.28
N ILE A 706 -11.02 39.86 -22.33
CA ILE A 706 -10.20 40.01 -21.12
C ILE A 706 -10.45 38.89 -20.10
N ASP A 707 -11.66 38.33 -20.05
CA ASP A 707 -12.05 37.34 -19.04
C ASP A 707 -12.24 35.96 -19.69
N PRO A 708 -11.30 35.02 -19.47
CA PRO A 708 -11.41 33.65 -19.96
C PRO A 708 -12.71 32.95 -19.56
N THR A 709 -13.24 33.25 -18.37
CA THR A 709 -14.48 32.64 -17.87
C THR A 709 -15.68 33.00 -18.75
N LYS A 710 -15.73 34.24 -19.26
CA LYS A 710 -16.81 34.68 -20.16
C LYS A 710 -16.72 33.95 -21.49
N LYS A 711 -15.51 33.82 -22.04
CA LYS A 711 -15.26 33.03 -23.26
C LYS A 711 -15.69 31.58 -23.09
N GLU A 712 -15.37 30.95 -21.96
CA GLU A 712 -15.76 29.58 -21.67
C GLU A 712 -17.26 29.41 -21.50
N VAL A 713 -17.95 30.35 -20.85
CA VAL A 713 -19.42 30.33 -20.75
C VAL A 713 -20.06 30.47 -22.12
N ILE A 714 -19.60 31.40 -22.95
CA ILE A 714 -20.11 31.57 -24.32
C ILE A 714 -19.82 30.31 -25.14
N MET A 715 -18.62 29.74 -25.05
CA MET A 715 -18.23 28.51 -25.76
C MET A 715 -19.11 27.32 -25.35
N ALA A 716 -19.35 27.14 -24.05
CA ALA A 716 -20.23 26.09 -23.54
C ALA A 716 -21.66 26.25 -24.09
N MET A 717 -22.21 27.46 -24.06
CA MET A 717 -23.54 27.72 -24.61
C MET A 717 -23.60 27.56 -26.13
N MET A 718 -22.52 27.94 -26.84
CA MET A 718 -22.40 27.72 -28.28
C MET A 718 -22.38 26.24 -28.60
N MET A 719 -21.62 25.43 -27.83
CA MET A 719 -21.56 23.98 -28.04
C MET A 719 -22.94 23.34 -27.87
N THR A 720 -23.68 23.65 -26.79
CA THR A 720 -25.06 23.18 -26.62
C THR A 720 -25.98 23.68 -27.75
N GLY A 721 -25.80 24.93 -28.22
CA GLY A 721 -26.55 25.47 -29.35
C GLY A 721 -26.24 24.79 -30.68
N CYS A 722 -25.02 24.28 -30.87
CA CYS A 722 -24.61 23.50 -32.04
C CYS A 722 -25.17 22.08 -31.98
N ASP A 723 -25.05 21.43 -30.83
CA ASP A 723 -25.58 20.09 -30.56
C ASP A 723 -27.10 20.02 -30.86
N LEU A 724 -27.85 21.00 -30.39
CA LEU A 724 -29.29 21.08 -30.60
C LEU A 724 -29.70 21.68 -31.96
N SER A 725 -28.76 22.03 -32.84
CA SER A 725 -29.02 22.82 -34.06
C SER A 725 -29.94 22.17 -35.09
N ALA A 726 -30.14 20.86 -35.03
CA ALA A 726 -31.07 20.15 -35.90
C ALA A 726 -32.50 20.70 -35.81
N ILE A 727 -32.90 21.22 -34.64
CA ILE A 727 -34.24 21.78 -34.40
C ILE A 727 -34.47 23.13 -35.10
N THR A 728 -33.41 23.80 -35.57
CA THR A 728 -33.50 25.09 -36.27
C THR A 728 -33.46 24.94 -37.80
N LYS A 729 -33.30 23.71 -38.30
CA LYS A 729 -33.25 23.41 -39.74
C LYS A 729 -34.64 23.52 -40.38
N PRO A 730 -34.75 23.66 -41.72
CA PRO A 730 -36.05 23.65 -42.40
C PRO A 730 -36.88 22.40 -42.06
N TRP A 731 -38.21 22.52 -42.09
CA TRP A 731 -39.15 21.47 -41.67
C TRP A 731 -38.88 20.09 -42.31
N GLU A 732 -38.53 20.06 -43.60
CA GLU A 732 -38.21 18.82 -44.34
C GLU A 732 -37.01 18.05 -43.76
N VAL A 733 -36.09 18.77 -43.13
CA VAL A 733 -34.93 18.19 -42.45
C VAL A 733 -35.30 17.86 -41.01
N GLN A 734 -35.88 18.83 -40.30
CA GLN A 734 -36.20 18.72 -38.89
C GLN A 734 -37.14 17.55 -38.60
N SER A 735 -38.18 17.36 -39.41
CA SER A 735 -39.17 16.29 -39.24
C SER A 735 -38.54 14.89 -39.32
N LYS A 736 -37.58 14.68 -40.24
CA LYS A 736 -36.83 13.42 -40.36
C LYS A 736 -35.91 13.21 -39.17
N VAL A 737 -35.18 14.23 -38.76
CA VAL A 737 -34.26 14.14 -37.61
C VAL A 737 -35.02 13.85 -36.32
N ALA A 738 -36.18 14.49 -36.10
CA ALA A 738 -37.01 14.22 -34.92
C ALA A 738 -37.47 12.76 -34.84
N LEU A 739 -37.78 12.13 -35.97
CA LEU A 739 -38.11 10.70 -36.03
C LEU A 739 -36.90 9.81 -35.73
N MET A 740 -35.71 10.17 -36.22
CA MET A 740 -34.47 9.44 -35.91
C MET A 740 -34.16 9.48 -34.41
N VAL A 741 -34.26 10.66 -33.79
CA VAL A 741 -34.08 10.82 -32.33
C VAL A 741 -35.14 10.03 -31.55
N ALA A 742 -36.41 10.09 -31.97
CA ALA A 742 -37.48 9.33 -31.32
C ALA A 742 -37.25 7.81 -31.41
N ASN A 743 -36.83 7.31 -32.57
CA ASN A 743 -36.48 5.90 -32.75
C ASN A 743 -35.36 5.46 -31.81
N GLU A 744 -34.31 6.25 -31.66
CA GLU A 744 -33.21 5.93 -30.72
C GLU A 744 -33.69 5.91 -29.26
N PHE A 745 -34.56 6.85 -28.86
CA PHE A 745 -35.19 6.83 -27.54
C PHE A 745 -36.09 5.61 -27.32
N TRP A 746 -36.80 5.16 -28.36
CA TRP A 746 -37.63 3.97 -28.30
C TRP A 746 -36.80 2.69 -28.21
N GLU A 747 -35.69 2.61 -28.94
CA GLU A 747 -34.71 1.52 -28.83
C GLU A 747 -34.16 1.43 -27.40
N GLN A 748 -33.79 2.56 -26.78
CA GLN A 748 -33.41 2.60 -25.37
C GLN A 748 -34.58 2.18 -24.45
N GLY A 749 -35.80 2.64 -24.70
CA GLY A 749 -36.97 2.26 -23.90
C GLY A 749 -37.28 0.77 -23.93
N ASP A 750 -37.07 0.13 -25.09
CA ASP A 750 -37.19 -1.31 -25.25
C ASP A 750 -36.06 -2.05 -24.50
N LEU A 751 -34.85 -1.51 -24.44
CA LEU A 751 -33.77 -2.03 -23.59
C LEU A 751 -34.10 -1.89 -22.09
N GLU A 752 -34.64 -0.75 -21.65
CA GLU A 752 -35.07 -0.56 -20.25
C GLU A 752 -36.17 -1.56 -19.86
N ARG A 753 -37.10 -1.84 -20.77
CA ARG A 753 -38.16 -2.82 -20.57
C ARG A 753 -37.63 -4.26 -20.50
N THR A 754 -36.71 -4.62 -21.38
CA THR A 754 -36.24 -6.01 -21.51
C THR A 754 -35.13 -6.36 -20.52
N VAL A 755 -34.14 -5.49 -20.33
CA VAL A 755 -32.96 -5.73 -19.50
C VAL A 755 -33.20 -5.33 -18.06
N LEU A 756 -33.80 -4.15 -17.82
CA LEU A 756 -34.02 -3.63 -16.47
C LEU A 756 -35.38 -4.01 -15.89
N GLN A 757 -36.29 -4.56 -16.71
CA GLN A 757 -37.66 -4.90 -16.33
C GLN A 757 -38.44 -3.69 -15.77
N GLN A 758 -38.14 -2.50 -16.28
CA GLN A 758 -38.78 -1.24 -15.88
C GLN A 758 -39.70 -0.74 -16.99
N GLN A 759 -40.79 -0.07 -16.61
CA GLN A 759 -41.59 0.64 -17.61
C GLN A 759 -40.90 1.95 -17.97
N PRO A 760 -40.56 2.18 -19.25
CA PRO A 760 -39.94 3.42 -19.68
C PRO A 760 -40.92 4.60 -19.53
N ILE A 761 -40.37 5.81 -19.44
CA ILE A 761 -41.18 7.03 -19.47
C ILE A 761 -41.87 7.19 -20.85
N PRO A 762 -42.99 7.93 -20.95
CA PRO A 762 -43.74 8.09 -22.20
C PRO A 762 -42.91 8.50 -23.42
N MET A 763 -41.88 9.34 -23.22
CA MET A 763 -40.98 9.80 -24.27
C MET A 763 -40.18 8.66 -24.93
N MET A 764 -39.93 7.57 -24.19
CA MET A 764 -39.17 6.40 -24.65
C MET A 764 -40.10 5.21 -24.94
N ASP A 765 -41.42 5.38 -24.84
CA ASP A 765 -42.38 4.31 -25.15
C ASP A 765 -42.88 4.42 -26.59
N ARG A 766 -42.51 3.45 -27.43
CA ARG A 766 -42.90 3.42 -28.83
C ARG A 766 -44.42 3.34 -29.06
N ASN A 767 -45.17 2.82 -28.07
CA ASN A 767 -46.63 2.76 -28.13
C ASN A 767 -47.30 4.14 -27.96
N LYS A 768 -46.52 5.14 -27.52
CA LYS A 768 -46.97 6.54 -27.37
C LYS A 768 -46.38 7.45 -28.44
N GLY A 769 -45.96 6.90 -29.58
CA GLY A 769 -45.34 7.65 -30.67
C GLY A 769 -46.22 8.80 -31.18
N ASP A 770 -47.54 8.68 -31.13
CA ASP A 770 -48.46 9.74 -31.56
C ASP A 770 -48.43 10.99 -30.63
N GLU A 771 -47.90 10.88 -29.41
CA GLU A 771 -47.69 12.02 -28.50
C GLU A 771 -46.42 12.82 -28.83
N LEU A 772 -45.58 12.35 -29.77
CA LEU A 772 -44.31 12.99 -30.16
C LEU A 772 -44.44 14.49 -30.48
N PRO A 773 -45.44 14.98 -31.25
CA PRO A 773 -45.58 16.40 -31.54
C PRO A 773 -45.67 17.27 -30.28
N LYS A 774 -46.43 16.83 -29.28
CA LYS A 774 -46.60 17.53 -28.01
C LYS A 774 -45.30 17.55 -27.20
N LEU A 775 -44.58 16.43 -27.17
CA LEU A 775 -43.28 16.34 -26.49
C LEU A 775 -42.24 17.26 -27.16
N GLN A 776 -42.22 17.33 -28.49
CA GLN A 776 -41.33 18.24 -29.23
C GLN A 776 -41.63 19.72 -28.95
N VAL A 777 -42.90 20.12 -28.89
CA VAL A 777 -43.27 21.50 -28.48
C VAL A 777 -42.72 21.81 -27.08
N GLY A 778 -42.90 20.89 -26.13
CA GLY A 778 -42.37 21.06 -24.76
C GLY A 778 -40.84 21.19 -24.72
N PHE A 779 -40.13 20.38 -25.51
CA PHE A 779 -38.68 20.46 -25.63
C PHE A 779 -38.21 21.79 -26.22
N ILE A 780 -38.83 22.24 -27.32
CA ILE A 780 -38.56 23.53 -27.96
C ILE A 780 -38.75 24.67 -26.96
N ASP A 781 -39.85 24.67 -26.21
CA ASP A 781 -40.18 25.73 -25.26
C ASP A 781 -39.24 25.77 -24.05
N PHE A 782 -38.92 24.60 -23.49
CA PHE A 782 -38.19 24.52 -22.23
C PHE A 782 -36.66 24.60 -22.40
N VAL A 783 -36.13 24.03 -23.48
CA VAL A 783 -34.68 23.89 -23.70
C VAL A 783 -34.18 24.85 -24.78
N CYS A 784 -34.71 24.74 -25.99
CA CYS A 784 -34.16 25.41 -27.18
C CYS A 784 -34.47 26.91 -27.23
N THR A 785 -35.67 27.33 -26.85
CA THR A 785 -36.12 28.73 -27.00
C THR A 785 -35.21 29.69 -26.24
N PHE A 786 -34.77 29.34 -25.04
CA PHE A 786 -33.87 30.19 -24.26
C PHE A 786 -32.55 30.43 -25.01
N VAL A 787 -31.85 29.36 -25.41
CA VAL A 787 -30.49 29.49 -25.97
C VAL A 787 -30.51 30.27 -27.28
N TYR A 788 -31.43 29.97 -28.20
CA TYR A 788 -31.48 30.67 -29.49
C TYR A 788 -32.00 32.10 -29.38
N LYS A 789 -32.91 32.39 -28.44
CA LYS A 789 -33.36 33.77 -28.16
C LYS A 789 -32.23 34.63 -27.60
N GLU A 790 -31.47 34.10 -26.65
CA GLU A 790 -30.34 34.85 -26.08
C GLU A 790 -29.21 34.99 -27.11
N PHE A 791 -28.96 34.00 -27.97
CA PHE A 791 -28.02 34.15 -29.09
C PHE A 791 -28.49 35.17 -30.14
N SER A 792 -29.79 35.24 -30.46
CA SER A 792 -30.31 36.26 -31.39
C SER A 792 -30.25 37.67 -30.81
N ARG A 793 -30.41 37.82 -29.49
CA ARG A 793 -30.17 39.08 -28.77
C ARG A 793 -28.70 39.45 -28.76
N PHE A 794 -27.83 38.46 -28.57
CA PHE A 794 -26.38 38.66 -28.54
C PHE A 794 -25.82 39.04 -29.91
N HIS A 795 -26.29 38.36 -30.98
CA HIS A 795 -25.90 38.60 -32.36
C HIS A 795 -27.09 38.51 -33.32
N LYS A 796 -27.33 39.60 -34.05
CA LYS A 796 -28.43 39.70 -35.03
C LYS A 796 -28.25 38.72 -36.20
N GLU A 797 -27.02 38.35 -36.54
CA GLU A 797 -26.71 37.37 -37.59
C GLU A 797 -27.25 35.96 -37.28
N ILE A 798 -27.58 35.66 -36.02
CA ILE A 798 -28.08 34.33 -35.59
C ILE A 798 -29.62 34.30 -35.57
N THR A 799 -30.30 35.43 -35.77
CA THR A 799 -31.77 35.52 -35.84
C THR A 799 -32.41 34.47 -36.77
N PRO A 800 -31.83 34.12 -37.94
CA PRO A 800 -32.38 33.05 -38.79
C PRO A 800 -32.55 31.69 -38.10
N MET A 801 -31.67 31.33 -37.16
CA MET A 801 -31.82 30.09 -36.38
C MET A 801 -33.01 30.18 -35.42
N PHE A 802 -33.21 31.35 -34.79
CA PHE A 802 -34.35 31.57 -33.90
C PHE A 802 -35.68 31.60 -34.66
N ASP A 803 -35.71 32.22 -35.84
CA ASP A 803 -36.89 32.21 -36.71
C ASP A 803 -37.21 30.78 -37.19
N GLY A 804 -36.19 30.00 -37.58
CA GLY A 804 -36.33 28.58 -37.91
C GLY A 804 -36.93 27.76 -36.77
N LEU A 805 -36.47 27.99 -35.54
CA LEU A 805 -37.05 27.38 -34.34
C LEU A 805 -38.53 27.72 -34.16
N GLN A 806 -38.90 29.01 -34.29
CA GLN A 806 -40.29 29.45 -34.13
C GLN A 806 -41.20 28.87 -35.20
N ASN A 807 -40.73 28.80 -36.45
CA ASN A 807 -41.47 28.18 -37.55
C ASN A 807 -41.73 26.69 -37.27
N ASN A 808 -40.69 25.95 -36.88
CA ASN A 808 -40.83 24.53 -36.53
C ASN A 808 -41.73 24.31 -35.31
N ARG A 809 -41.71 25.22 -34.34
CA ARG A 809 -42.63 25.19 -33.19
C ARG A 809 -44.09 25.28 -33.62
N VAL A 810 -44.41 26.16 -34.56
CA VAL A 810 -45.77 26.30 -35.11
C VAL A 810 -46.20 25.01 -35.80
N GLU A 811 -45.35 24.44 -36.66
CA GLU A 811 -45.60 23.18 -37.35
C GLU A 811 -45.84 22.00 -36.39
N TRP A 812 -45.05 21.89 -35.32
CA TRP A 812 -45.26 20.87 -34.29
C TRP A 812 -46.54 21.12 -33.48
N LYS A 813 -46.86 22.38 -33.18
CA LYS A 813 -48.07 22.73 -32.43
C LYS A 813 -49.33 22.40 -33.22
N THR A 814 -49.36 22.71 -34.52
CA THR A 814 -50.47 22.32 -35.41
C THR A 814 -50.70 20.81 -35.40
N ARG A 815 -49.63 20.00 -35.51
CA ARG A 815 -49.73 18.54 -35.45
C ARG A 815 -50.18 18.01 -34.08
N ALA A 816 -49.74 18.66 -33.00
CA ALA A 816 -50.21 18.33 -31.66
C ALA A 816 -51.70 18.61 -31.49
N ASP A 817 -52.18 19.75 -32.01
CA ASP A 817 -53.60 20.13 -31.95
C ASP A 817 -54.48 19.20 -32.79
N GLU A 818 -54.03 18.81 -33.99
CA GLU A 818 -54.70 17.81 -34.82
C GLU A 818 -54.82 16.45 -34.12
N TYR A 819 -53.79 16.04 -33.40
CA TYR A 819 -53.82 14.80 -32.60
C TYR A 819 -54.77 14.91 -31.41
N GLU A 820 -54.74 16.03 -30.66
CA GLU A 820 -55.65 16.25 -29.54
C GLU A 820 -57.12 16.27 -29.99
N GLU A 821 -57.43 16.84 -31.15
CA GLU A 821 -58.78 16.81 -31.72
C GLU A 821 -59.21 15.39 -32.10
N LYS A 822 -58.34 14.61 -32.76
CA LYS A 822 -58.60 13.19 -33.06
C LYS A 822 -58.86 12.37 -31.80
N MET A 823 -58.07 12.57 -30.75
CA MET A 823 -58.24 11.86 -29.48
C MET A 823 -59.53 12.22 -28.76
N LYS A 824 -59.95 13.50 -28.76
CA LYS A 824 -61.24 13.92 -28.21
C LYS A 824 -62.42 13.22 -28.89
N VAL A 825 -62.38 13.10 -30.23
CA VAL A 825 -63.43 12.39 -30.98
C VAL A 825 -63.48 10.91 -30.60
N ILE A 826 -62.33 10.26 -30.43
CA ILE A 826 -62.23 8.86 -30.00
C ILE A 826 -62.76 8.68 -28.58
N GLU A 827 -62.44 9.59 -27.65
CA GLU A 827 -62.94 9.55 -26.27
C GLU A 827 -64.46 9.75 -26.21
N GLU A 828 -65.01 10.68 -27.00
CA GLU A 828 -66.46 10.88 -27.09
C GLU A 828 -67.18 9.65 -27.68
N GLN A 829 -66.57 8.95 -28.65
CA GLN A 829 -67.09 7.71 -29.18
C GLN A 829 -67.06 6.58 -28.14
N LYS A 830 -65.93 6.38 -27.46
CA LYS A 830 -65.82 5.39 -26.37
C LYS A 830 -66.83 5.66 -25.26
N LYS A 831 -67.00 6.91 -24.86
CA LYS A 831 -67.99 7.28 -23.84
C LYS A 831 -69.42 6.96 -24.28
N LYS A 832 -69.76 7.20 -25.55
CA LYS A 832 -71.06 6.81 -26.12
C LYS A 832 -71.24 5.29 -26.17
N GLU A 833 -70.19 4.53 -26.46
CA GLU A 833 -70.19 3.06 -26.47
C GLU A 833 -70.32 2.48 -25.05
N GLU A 834 -69.62 3.04 -24.06
CA GLU A 834 -69.73 2.68 -22.65
C GLU A 834 -71.12 3.00 -22.08
N GLU A 835 -71.68 4.17 -22.42
CA GLU A 835 -73.05 4.53 -22.06
C GLU A 835 -74.11 3.63 -22.75
N ALA A 836 -73.83 3.14 -23.95
CA ALA A 836 -74.69 2.18 -24.65
C ALA A 836 -74.56 0.76 -24.07
N ALA A 837 -73.36 0.35 -23.64
CA ALA A 837 -73.11 -0.92 -22.97
C ALA A 837 -73.71 -0.96 -21.57
N ALA A 838 -73.69 0.16 -20.83
CA ALA A 838 -74.32 0.29 -19.51
C ALA A 838 -75.86 0.34 -19.55
N LYS A 839 -76.45 0.56 -20.73
CA LYS A 839 -77.91 0.55 -20.97
C LYS A 839 -78.44 -0.81 -21.45
N LYS A 840 -77.56 -1.78 -21.76
CA LYS A 840 -77.89 -3.19 -21.98
C LYS A 840 -77.70 -3.98 -20.69
#